data_AF-A0A8J2ZTH7-F1
#
_entry.id   AF-A0A8J2ZTH7-F1
#
_cell.length_a   1.000
_cell.length_b   1.000
_cell.length_c   1.000
_cell.angle_alpha   90.00
_cell.angle_beta   90.00
_cell.angle_gamma   90.00
#
_symmetry.space_group_name_H-M   'P 1'
#
loop_
_entity.id
_entity.type
_entity.pdbx_description
1 polymer ?
#
loop_
_entity_poly.entity_id
_entity_poly.type
_entity_poly.pdbx_seq_one_letter_code
_entity_poly.pdbx_strand_id
1 'polypeptide(L)'
;MVVRFMRKVKNRLFKKKQKKLKHFLSLDQNNESINIRGTLSNDNYIVKELRFISRDNERIIKIKANQASSTFDFKVNPYEFPEFQNGEEQLYNLFLYVNVPKRIFSEIKAEKLESNAEEVIKKDGEVYFGYPIRLGRFEDTVSENLNFIEHDGSVCSLYITVKGNVSFVVNRELKQSSKTKIDYLRLEPHRLMVGGKLYTRNSKINDIKLILFGRKLNVSTTLPLKLKFLEEATRRKYGLNRYDYQADIDLNKLFENEALDEDIYDLHFEVQFHDCKEPTRIRVGKPRIKARNYSNSSSAIRGNKVFGVSPYYTSKGFNLSLQVDKFESDTYEYLRKLMRWYWLIRPFYRKKNIWIVGEQPFKAQDTGLAFYKYVRKNHPNKNVYYVIEKDSPEFRNVEPYGNILDFKSKEHIWHVLMARKIVGSHHPDYLYPLRTNEFKKKVKAIKVFLQHGVMGTKNSVHFYGKNSPGFDVDMVFVSSDYEKDILVNDFQYRPEEVKVTGLSRFDTLLNGDVQVKRQLLIIPTWREWLVSEEQFLESEYFERYTTLVNDPRLHELSQKYNFEITFCLHPNMQKFTSLFKNAPVRVISQGEVDVQYLLKESAMMITDYSSVAFDFSFLTKPIIYYQFDRSRFIGKLGSHLDLDNDLPGDIVYDQESILQLVEEYAQSDFEMKKENEIRASKFLKFKDLRSSERIYNEVTKVRKKGIIKSALESKKYRDFYNRFRKSRYYFPSMKLFYAIAKRILPVDKNLILFESGVGKQYSDSPRYIYEEILKRRLKYKVIWVCNKQIRFNDPNTKRIKRLSPQYYYYLARARVWVNNQNFPTYIIKRPQTTYIQTWHGTPLKKMLFDIEEVQGRNEGYLERVYNATKTWDYLISPSPYATGAFKSAFRYEGNILETGYPRNDIFYKKENEKGKIAHLVRNRLNLPHDKKVILYAPTFRDNQTSKNNKFLFDINMDLHKMKETIGDDYILLLRMHVAISNKLKIEKELNDFCYNVSSYSDMQELLLITDILITDYSSVMFDFANTKNPILYYTYDLEIYRDQVRGFYLDFEKEAPGPFMRTTEDIIENIIGVKEVEKHYLEKYNDFYNKYCLLEDGHASERIVDKLFV
;
A
#
# COMPACT_ATOMS: atom_id res chain seq x y z
N MET A 1 36.58 24.87 2.04
CA MET A 1 35.50 24.00 1.49
C MET A 1 35.14 24.33 0.02
N VAL A 2 35.06 25.62 -0.35
CA VAL A 2 34.78 26.10 -1.73
C VAL A 2 35.88 25.73 -2.74
N VAL A 3 37.16 25.78 -2.35
CA VAL A 3 38.29 25.39 -3.23
C VAL A 3 38.28 23.89 -3.56
N ARG A 4 37.97 23.02 -2.59
CA ARG A 4 37.77 21.58 -2.78
C ARG A 4 36.55 21.26 -3.66
N PHE A 5 35.52 22.12 -3.63
CA PHE A 5 34.34 22.04 -4.49
C PHE A 5 34.68 22.43 -5.93
N MET A 6 35.39 23.54 -6.15
CA MET A 6 35.81 23.96 -7.49
C MET A 6 36.76 22.95 -8.14
N ARG A 7 37.72 22.38 -7.38
CA ARG A 7 38.63 21.34 -7.88
C ARG A 7 37.90 20.04 -8.26
N LYS A 8 36.83 19.67 -7.54
CA LYS A 8 35.97 18.51 -7.90
C LYS A 8 35.02 18.78 -9.07
N VAL A 9 34.60 20.02 -9.27
CA VAL A 9 33.78 20.44 -10.43
C VAL A 9 34.65 20.49 -11.70
N LYS A 10 35.87 21.05 -11.61
CA LYS A 10 36.86 21.05 -12.70
C LYS A 10 37.24 19.63 -13.12
N ASN A 11 37.54 18.74 -12.17
CA ASN A 11 37.82 17.32 -12.48
C ASN A 11 36.61 16.53 -13.02
N ARG A 12 35.37 17.03 -12.87
CA ARG A 12 34.17 16.43 -13.44
C ARG A 12 33.85 16.93 -14.86
N LEU A 13 34.20 18.17 -15.16
CA LEU A 13 33.98 18.76 -16.49
C LEU A 13 35.01 18.25 -17.52
N PHE A 14 36.21 17.85 -17.08
CA PHE A 14 37.31 17.43 -17.95
C PHE A 14 37.66 15.93 -17.92
N LYS A 15 36.80 15.06 -17.37
CA LYS A 15 37.00 13.61 -17.49
C LYS A 15 36.72 13.19 -18.94
N LYS A 16 37.77 12.85 -19.71
CA LYS A 16 37.62 12.10 -20.99
C LYS A 16 36.67 10.93 -20.74
N LYS A 17 35.55 10.85 -21.48
CA LYS A 17 34.64 9.70 -21.42
C LYS A 17 35.46 8.45 -21.75
N GLN A 18 35.61 7.52 -20.80
CA GLN A 18 36.12 6.18 -21.09
C GLN A 18 35.21 5.55 -22.16
N LYS A 19 35.80 5.07 -23.26
CA LYS A 19 35.08 4.28 -24.27
C LYS A 19 34.47 3.05 -23.59
N LYS A 20 33.18 2.77 -23.83
CA LYS A 20 32.57 1.55 -23.29
C LYS A 20 32.98 0.35 -24.14
N LEU A 21 33.21 -0.79 -23.48
CA LEU A 21 33.55 -2.04 -24.14
C LEU A 21 32.57 -2.47 -25.23
N LYS A 22 31.26 -2.26 -25.03
CA LYS A 22 30.22 -2.65 -25.99
C LYS A 22 29.92 -1.50 -26.94
N HIS A 23 30.45 -1.55 -28.15
CA HIS A 23 30.39 -0.43 -29.09
C HIS A 23 29.13 -0.47 -29.96
N PHE A 24 29.03 -1.46 -30.86
CA PHE A 24 27.94 -1.56 -31.84
C PHE A 24 27.29 -2.95 -31.81
N LEU A 25 25.97 -3.00 -32.01
CA LEU A 25 25.18 -4.21 -32.17
C LEU A 25 24.13 -3.99 -33.26
N SER A 26 24.00 -4.94 -34.18
CA SER A 26 22.94 -5.04 -35.17
C SER A 26 22.19 -6.34 -34.96
N LEU A 27 20.87 -6.26 -34.87
CA LEU A 27 19.96 -7.39 -34.80
C LEU A 27 19.05 -7.31 -36.01
N ASP A 28 19.02 -8.37 -36.80
CA ASP A 28 18.15 -8.49 -37.95
C ASP A 28 17.54 -9.89 -37.96
N GLN A 29 16.31 -10.00 -38.44
CA GLN A 29 15.57 -11.26 -38.43
C GLN A 29 14.71 -11.35 -39.70
N ASN A 30 14.74 -12.53 -40.32
CA ASN A 30 13.86 -12.89 -41.43
C ASN A 30 13.05 -14.14 -41.05
N ASN A 31 12.22 -14.64 -41.97
CA ASN A 31 11.30 -15.75 -41.69
C ASN A 31 12.00 -17.08 -41.34
N GLU A 32 13.30 -17.21 -41.58
CA GLU A 32 14.05 -18.48 -41.43
C GLU A 32 15.30 -18.36 -40.55
N SER A 33 15.76 -17.15 -40.22
CA SER A 33 17.03 -16.94 -39.53
C SER A 33 17.12 -15.61 -38.79
N ILE A 34 17.97 -15.59 -37.76
CA ILE A 34 18.27 -14.46 -36.90
C ILE A 34 19.75 -14.11 -37.08
N ASN A 35 20.02 -12.88 -37.52
CA ASN A 35 21.36 -12.34 -37.69
C ASN A 35 21.73 -11.44 -36.50
N ILE A 36 22.82 -11.77 -35.81
CA ILE A 36 23.33 -11.03 -34.65
C ILE A 36 24.78 -10.62 -34.94
N ARG A 37 24.97 -9.34 -35.24
CA ARG A 37 26.29 -8.76 -35.59
C ARG A 37 26.70 -7.69 -34.60
N GLY A 38 27.98 -7.55 -34.30
CA GLY A 38 28.43 -6.46 -33.45
C GLY A 38 29.93 -6.38 -33.25
N THR A 39 30.35 -5.33 -32.54
CA THR A 39 31.75 -5.01 -32.30
C THR A 39 31.98 -4.57 -30.86
N LEU A 40 33.01 -5.13 -30.24
CA LEU A 40 33.55 -4.67 -28.96
C LEU A 40 34.65 -3.63 -29.21
N SER A 41 34.73 -2.60 -28.38
CA SER A 41 35.64 -1.46 -28.57
C SER A 41 37.12 -1.78 -28.26
N ASN A 42 37.43 -3.02 -27.87
CA ASN A 42 38.77 -3.45 -27.45
C ASN A 42 39.06 -4.81 -28.09
N ASP A 43 40.08 -4.83 -28.95
CA ASP A 43 40.43 -5.99 -29.76
C ASP A 43 40.96 -7.18 -28.96
N ASN A 44 41.34 -6.95 -27.70
CA ASN A 44 41.72 -8.00 -26.77
C ASN A 44 40.53 -8.84 -26.26
N TYR A 45 39.28 -8.42 -26.51
CA TYR A 45 38.09 -9.19 -26.14
C TYR A 45 37.64 -10.01 -27.34
N ILE A 46 38.07 -11.27 -27.38
CA ILE A 46 37.85 -12.16 -28.53
C ILE A 46 36.58 -12.95 -28.29
N VAL A 47 35.54 -12.71 -29.10
CA VAL A 47 34.28 -13.47 -29.05
C VAL A 47 34.49 -14.84 -29.68
N LYS A 48 34.11 -15.89 -28.95
CA LYS A 48 34.25 -17.29 -29.40
C LYS A 48 32.92 -17.95 -29.76
N GLU A 49 31.89 -17.64 -29.00
CA GLU A 49 30.58 -18.27 -29.17
C GLU A 49 29.46 -17.38 -28.62
N LEU A 50 28.27 -17.57 -29.18
CA LEU A 50 27.01 -17.06 -28.69
C LEU A 50 26.32 -18.17 -27.89
N ARG A 51 25.95 -17.89 -26.65
CA ARG A 51 25.25 -18.83 -25.77
C ARG A 51 23.82 -18.38 -25.51
N PHE A 52 22.86 -19.26 -25.75
CA PHE A 52 21.47 -19.11 -25.30
C PHE A 52 21.33 -19.90 -24.02
N ILE A 53 21.12 -19.21 -22.89
CA ILE A 53 20.98 -19.84 -21.57
C ILE A 53 19.51 -19.77 -21.17
N SER A 54 18.84 -20.91 -21.03
CA SER A 54 17.46 -20.96 -20.55
C SER A 54 17.35 -20.40 -19.14
N ARG A 55 16.26 -19.68 -18.85
CA ARG A 55 15.96 -19.22 -17.49
C ARG A 55 15.29 -20.26 -16.63
N ASP A 56 14.67 -21.25 -17.26
CA ASP A 56 13.71 -22.12 -16.60
C ASP A 56 14.33 -23.50 -16.29
N ASN A 57 15.28 -23.97 -17.11
CA ASN A 57 15.89 -25.30 -16.94
C ASN A 57 17.43 -25.33 -17.12
N GLU A 58 18.09 -24.16 -17.03
CA GLU A 58 19.55 -23.96 -17.15
C GLU A 58 20.23 -24.52 -18.42
N ARG A 59 19.46 -25.00 -19.41
CA ARG A 59 20.00 -25.49 -20.69
C ARG A 59 20.78 -24.41 -21.43
N ILE A 60 21.88 -24.80 -22.07
CA ILE A 60 22.79 -23.89 -22.79
C ILE A 60 22.95 -24.37 -24.23
N ILE A 61 22.47 -23.59 -25.19
CA ILE A 61 22.75 -23.80 -26.62
C ILE A 61 23.93 -22.92 -27.00
N LYS A 62 24.95 -23.51 -27.64
CA LYS A 62 26.21 -22.84 -28.00
C LYS A 62 26.35 -22.77 -29.52
N ILE A 63 26.59 -21.57 -30.03
CA ILE A 63 26.80 -21.32 -31.46
C ILE A 63 28.20 -20.72 -31.62
N LYS A 64 29.11 -21.44 -32.29
CA LYS A 64 30.49 -20.99 -32.49
C LYS A 64 30.54 -19.82 -33.47
N ALA A 65 31.44 -18.87 -33.23
CA ALA A 65 31.71 -17.78 -34.16
C ALA A 65 32.52 -18.30 -35.37
N ASN A 66 32.18 -17.86 -36.58
CA ASN A 66 32.92 -18.21 -37.80
C ASN A 66 34.39 -17.81 -37.74
N GLN A 67 34.67 -16.63 -37.15
CA GLN A 67 36.02 -16.14 -36.90
C GLN A 67 36.08 -15.51 -35.51
N ALA A 68 37.06 -15.94 -34.70
CA ALA A 68 37.24 -15.45 -33.36
C ALA A 68 37.89 -14.05 -33.38
N SER A 69 37.10 -13.00 -33.13
CA SER A 69 37.60 -11.63 -33.08
C SER A 69 36.76 -10.73 -32.15
N SER A 70 37.11 -9.44 -32.02
CA SER A 70 36.30 -8.44 -31.31
C SER A 70 35.03 -8.04 -32.08
N THR A 71 34.98 -8.37 -33.37
CA THR A 71 33.79 -8.26 -34.23
C THR A 71 33.20 -9.66 -34.42
N PHE A 72 31.88 -9.77 -34.27
CA PHE A 72 31.17 -11.04 -34.33
C PHE A 72 29.99 -10.95 -35.28
N ASP A 73 29.70 -12.07 -35.95
CA ASP A 73 28.55 -12.28 -36.82
C ASP A 73 28.04 -13.70 -36.58
N PHE A 74 26.81 -13.81 -36.09
CA PHE A 74 26.13 -15.08 -35.87
C PHE A 74 24.85 -15.11 -36.71
N LYS A 75 24.71 -16.14 -37.54
CA LYS A 75 23.45 -16.49 -38.20
C LYS A 75 22.87 -17.70 -37.48
N VAL A 76 21.68 -17.55 -36.92
CA VAL A 76 20.99 -18.58 -36.12
C VAL A 76 19.72 -18.96 -36.84
N ASN A 77 19.58 -20.23 -37.23
CA ASN A 77 18.34 -20.79 -37.75
C ASN A 77 17.63 -21.53 -36.59
N PRO A 78 16.52 -21.00 -36.05
CA PRO A 78 15.82 -21.67 -34.95
C PRO A 78 15.35 -23.10 -35.27
N TYR A 79 15.19 -23.44 -36.56
CA TYR A 79 14.75 -24.77 -37.00
C TYR A 79 15.82 -25.85 -36.85
N GLU A 80 17.07 -25.48 -36.63
CA GLU A 80 18.17 -26.44 -36.46
C GLU A 80 18.31 -26.93 -35.00
N PHE A 81 17.51 -26.38 -34.08
CA PHE A 81 17.61 -26.66 -32.65
C PHE A 81 16.33 -27.32 -32.14
N PRO A 82 16.34 -28.64 -31.85
CA PRO A 82 15.19 -29.36 -31.30
C PRO A 82 14.63 -28.73 -30.01
N GLU A 83 15.48 -28.03 -29.25
CA GLU A 83 15.11 -27.33 -28.02
C GLU A 83 14.13 -26.18 -28.24
N PHE A 84 14.00 -25.66 -29.47
CA PHE A 84 13.04 -24.62 -29.81
C PHE A 84 11.73 -25.18 -30.41
N GLN A 85 11.65 -26.51 -30.59
CA GLN A 85 10.53 -27.20 -31.26
C GLN A 85 9.67 -28.04 -30.31
N ASN A 86 9.99 -28.08 -29.02
CA ASN A 86 9.37 -29.02 -28.07
C ASN A 86 7.97 -28.62 -27.57
N GLY A 87 7.37 -27.54 -28.11
CA GLY A 87 6.05 -27.05 -27.69
C GLY A 87 6.02 -26.33 -26.33
N GLU A 88 7.10 -26.35 -25.55
CA GLU A 88 7.14 -25.74 -24.21
C GLU A 88 7.40 -24.23 -24.29
N GLU A 89 6.82 -23.48 -23.34
CA GLU A 89 7.18 -22.08 -23.15
C GLU A 89 8.59 -21.95 -22.56
N GLN A 90 9.51 -21.32 -23.29
CA GLN A 90 10.88 -21.14 -22.81
C GLN A 90 11.41 -19.73 -23.05
N LEU A 91 12.23 -19.23 -22.10
CA LEU A 91 12.86 -17.92 -22.20
C LEU A 91 14.39 -17.99 -22.09
N TYR A 92 15.04 -17.62 -23.18
CA TYR A 92 16.48 -17.67 -23.33
C TYR A 92 17.16 -16.32 -23.14
N ASN A 93 18.24 -16.39 -22.39
CA ASN A 93 19.15 -15.31 -22.13
C ASN A 93 20.40 -15.46 -23.01
N LEU A 94 20.64 -14.51 -23.93
CA LEU A 94 21.82 -14.50 -24.78
C LEU A 94 23.08 -13.92 -24.12
N PHE A 95 24.23 -14.57 -24.30
CA PHE A 95 25.55 -14.14 -23.84
C PHE A 95 26.61 -14.34 -24.93
N LEU A 96 27.57 -13.43 -25.01
CA LEU A 96 28.80 -13.61 -25.78
C LEU A 96 29.85 -14.22 -24.86
N TYR A 97 30.37 -15.39 -25.17
CA TYR A 97 31.53 -15.90 -24.46
C TYR A 97 32.80 -15.30 -25.07
N VAL A 98 33.62 -14.67 -24.23
CA VAL A 98 34.83 -13.96 -24.66
C VAL A 98 36.07 -14.49 -23.97
N ASN A 99 37.17 -14.54 -24.71
CA ASN A 99 38.51 -14.77 -24.17
C ASN A 99 39.27 -13.46 -24.12
N VAL A 100 39.88 -13.17 -22.98
CA VAL A 100 40.60 -11.92 -22.74
C VAL A 100 41.97 -12.18 -22.12
N PRO A 101 43.08 -11.66 -22.67
CA PRO A 101 44.41 -11.91 -22.15
C PRO A 101 44.64 -11.22 -20.80
N LYS A 102 45.25 -11.92 -19.83
CA LYS A 102 45.55 -11.44 -18.47
C LYS A 102 46.32 -10.12 -18.46
N ARG A 103 47.21 -9.92 -19.44
CA ARG A 103 48.11 -8.75 -19.57
C ARG A 103 47.42 -7.38 -19.62
N ILE A 104 46.13 -7.31 -19.95
CA ILE A 104 45.40 -6.02 -20.06
C ILE A 104 44.81 -5.54 -18.73
N PHE A 105 44.95 -6.32 -17.66
CA PHE A 105 44.41 -6.02 -16.34
C PHE A 105 45.54 -5.78 -15.33
N SER A 106 45.35 -4.82 -14.42
CA SER A 106 46.20 -4.68 -13.22
C SER A 106 46.07 -5.92 -12.33
N GLU A 107 47.09 -6.26 -11.55
CA GLU A 107 47.11 -7.46 -10.68
C GLU A 107 45.82 -7.66 -9.87
N ILE A 108 45.37 -6.65 -9.13
CA ILE A 108 44.12 -6.69 -8.34
C ILE A 108 42.88 -7.00 -9.21
N LYS A 109 42.86 -6.53 -10.46
CA LYS A 109 41.75 -6.81 -11.40
C LYS A 109 41.90 -8.19 -12.04
N ALA A 110 43.12 -8.64 -12.28
CA ALA A 110 43.40 -9.96 -12.81
C ALA A 110 42.97 -11.04 -11.81
N GLU A 111 43.31 -10.93 -10.52
CA GLU A 111 42.85 -11.84 -9.46
C GLU A 111 41.32 -11.88 -9.34
N LYS A 112 40.68 -10.71 -9.43
CA LYS A 112 39.23 -10.61 -9.42
C LYS A 112 38.59 -11.21 -10.68
N LEU A 113 39.23 -11.12 -11.83
CA LEU A 113 38.70 -11.71 -13.08
C LEU A 113 38.96 -13.21 -13.13
N GLU A 114 40.09 -13.68 -12.61
CA GLU A 114 40.46 -15.08 -12.47
C GLU A 114 39.46 -15.84 -11.60
N SER A 115 39.10 -15.28 -10.44
CA SER A 115 38.02 -15.83 -9.58
C SER A 115 36.61 -15.81 -10.20
N ASN A 116 36.39 -15.05 -11.27
CA ASN A 116 35.11 -14.97 -11.98
C ASN A 116 35.15 -15.62 -13.38
N ALA A 117 36.30 -16.13 -13.81
CA ALA A 117 36.46 -16.78 -15.09
C ALA A 117 35.80 -18.17 -15.04
N GLU A 118 35.07 -18.53 -16.08
CA GLU A 118 34.56 -19.89 -16.24
C GLU A 118 35.66 -20.84 -16.72
N GLU A 119 36.67 -20.29 -17.39
CA GLU A 119 37.79 -21.04 -17.93
C GLU A 119 39.06 -20.17 -17.93
N VAL A 120 40.20 -20.78 -17.60
CA VAL A 120 41.52 -20.15 -17.69
C VAL A 120 42.34 -20.92 -18.72
N ILE A 121 42.60 -20.30 -19.86
CA ILE A 121 43.26 -20.95 -21.00
C ILE A 121 44.70 -20.47 -21.06
N LYS A 122 45.65 -21.41 -21.11
CA LYS A 122 47.07 -21.11 -21.37
C LYS A 122 47.37 -21.44 -22.83
N LYS A 123 47.74 -20.44 -23.61
CA LYS A 123 48.11 -20.61 -25.02
C LYS A 123 49.29 -19.70 -25.36
N ASP A 124 50.31 -20.28 -26.01
CA ASP A 124 51.50 -19.56 -26.48
C ASP A 124 52.21 -18.71 -25.38
N GLY A 125 52.26 -19.23 -24.15
CA GLY A 125 52.87 -18.53 -23.00
C GLY A 125 52.01 -17.41 -22.38
N GLU A 126 50.84 -17.10 -22.94
CA GLU A 126 49.89 -16.12 -22.39
C GLU A 126 48.69 -16.81 -21.72
N VAL A 127 48.18 -16.19 -20.64
CA VAL A 127 46.98 -16.63 -19.92
C VAL A 127 45.77 -15.83 -20.40
N TYR A 128 44.70 -16.51 -20.78
CA TYR A 128 43.42 -15.92 -21.16
C TYR A 128 42.33 -16.29 -20.15
N PHE A 129 41.49 -15.33 -19.80
CA PHE A 129 40.29 -15.53 -18.99
C PHE A 129 39.07 -15.62 -19.91
N GLY A 130 38.37 -16.75 -19.85
CA GLY A 130 37.10 -17.02 -20.54
C GLY A 130 35.90 -16.73 -19.64
N TYR A 131 34.99 -15.85 -20.05
CA TYR A 131 33.75 -15.60 -19.31
C TYR A 131 32.63 -15.03 -20.20
N PRO A 132 31.35 -15.21 -19.81
CA PRO A 132 30.22 -14.72 -20.58
C PRO A 132 29.91 -13.24 -20.32
N ILE A 133 29.68 -12.48 -21.39
CA ILE A 133 29.19 -11.11 -21.39
C ILE A 133 27.75 -11.09 -21.88
N ARG A 134 26.83 -10.62 -21.04
CA ARG A 134 25.40 -10.51 -21.38
C ARG A 134 25.19 -9.75 -22.70
N LEU A 135 24.48 -10.31 -23.68
CA LEU A 135 24.22 -9.62 -24.95
C LEU A 135 23.24 -8.43 -24.77
N GLY A 136 23.52 -7.33 -25.47
CA GLY A 136 22.80 -6.05 -25.39
C GLY A 136 23.49 -4.98 -24.53
N ARG A 137 22.87 -3.80 -24.46
CA ARG A 137 23.39 -2.55 -23.86
C ARG A 137 24.64 -1.97 -24.53
N PHE A 138 24.73 -2.10 -25.85
CA PHE A 138 25.79 -1.50 -26.66
C PHE A 138 25.61 0.03 -26.77
N GLU A 139 26.66 0.77 -27.09
CA GLU A 139 26.55 2.23 -27.26
C GLU A 139 25.56 2.59 -28.35
N ASP A 140 25.62 1.86 -29.47
CA ASP A 140 24.65 1.91 -30.55
C ASP A 140 24.10 0.50 -30.81
N THR A 141 22.77 0.40 -30.90
CA THR A 141 22.07 -0.85 -31.21
C THR A 141 21.04 -0.61 -32.30
N VAL A 142 21.20 -1.25 -33.44
CA VAL A 142 20.24 -1.25 -34.55
C VAL A 142 19.44 -2.54 -34.49
N SER A 143 18.14 -2.44 -34.70
CA SER A 143 17.23 -3.59 -34.73
C SER A 143 16.23 -3.44 -35.86
N GLU A 144 16.23 -4.39 -36.77
CA GLU A 144 15.39 -4.46 -37.97
C GLU A 144 14.61 -5.78 -37.96
N ASN A 145 13.34 -5.73 -38.37
CA ASN A 145 12.48 -6.90 -38.64
C ASN A 145 12.40 -8.00 -37.56
N LEU A 146 12.44 -7.66 -36.27
CA LEU A 146 12.30 -8.62 -35.14
C LEU A 146 10.86 -9.17 -34.99
N ASN A 147 10.38 -9.93 -35.97
CA ASN A 147 9.03 -10.50 -36.03
C ASN A 147 8.95 -11.87 -35.32
N PHE A 148 7.83 -12.57 -35.45
CA PHE A 148 7.71 -13.97 -35.06
C PHE A 148 8.25 -14.89 -36.16
N ILE A 149 8.88 -15.99 -35.76
CA ILE A 149 9.21 -17.13 -36.60
C ILE A 149 8.24 -18.24 -36.19
N GLU A 150 7.37 -18.66 -37.11
CA GLU A 150 6.41 -19.74 -36.90
C GLU A 150 6.85 -20.97 -37.69
N HIS A 151 6.96 -22.12 -37.01
CA HIS A 151 7.30 -23.39 -37.64
C HIS A 151 6.84 -24.57 -36.79
N ASP A 152 6.19 -25.55 -37.41
CA ASP A 152 5.65 -26.75 -36.76
C ASP A 152 4.85 -26.45 -35.47
N GLY A 153 4.05 -25.39 -35.49
CA GLY A 153 3.22 -24.97 -34.35
C GLY A 153 3.98 -24.23 -33.23
N SER A 154 5.31 -24.11 -33.32
CA SER A 154 6.12 -23.33 -32.38
C SER A 154 6.36 -21.89 -32.88
N VAL A 155 6.27 -20.92 -31.96
CA VAL A 155 6.45 -19.48 -32.22
C VAL A 155 7.68 -18.96 -31.48
N CYS A 156 8.67 -18.49 -32.24
CA CYS A 156 9.93 -17.97 -31.71
C CYS A 156 10.09 -16.46 -31.97
N SER A 157 10.72 -15.74 -31.05
CA SER A 157 11.03 -14.30 -31.27
C SER A 157 12.26 -13.81 -30.51
N LEU A 158 13.07 -12.98 -31.18
CA LEU A 158 14.14 -12.22 -30.55
C LEU A 158 13.62 -10.86 -30.08
N TYR A 159 13.86 -10.49 -28.83
CA TYR A 159 13.41 -9.18 -28.32
C TYR A 159 14.41 -8.49 -27.40
N ILE A 160 14.27 -7.16 -27.32
CA ILE A 160 15.06 -6.33 -26.43
C ILE A 160 14.28 -6.12 -25.12
N THR A 161 14.83 -6.64 -24.03
CA THR A 161 14.27 -6.49 -22.69
C THR A 161 14.20 -5.02 -22.27
N VAL A 162 13.34 -4.70 -21.30
CA VAL A 162 13.20 -3.33 -20.74
C VAL A 162 14.49 -2.71 -20.19
N LYS A 163 15.53 -3.52 -19.97
CA LYS A 163 16.86 -3.13 -19.50
C LYS A 163 17.87 -2.89 -20.64
N GLY A 164 17.48 -3.13 -21.89
CA GLY A 164 18.34 -3.04 -23.09
C GLY A 164 19.18 -4.30 -23.35
N ASN A 165 18.89 -5.43 -22.70
CA ASN A 165 19.53 -6.70 -23.02
C ASN A 165 18.74 -7.46 -24.09
N VAL A 166 19.40 -8.28 -24.89
CA VAL A 166 18.74 -9.16 -25.87
C VAL A 166 18.30 -10.45 -25.19
N SER A 167 17.14 -11.00 -25.58
CA SER A 167 16.60 -12.28 -25.12
C SER A 167 15.82 -12.93 -26.26
N PHE A 168 15.64 -14.23 -26.16
CA PHE A 168 14.91 -15.02 -27.13
C PHE A 168 13.79 -15.77 -26.42
N VAL A 169 12.62 -15.86 -27.03
CA VAL A 169 11.43 -16.47 -26.45
C VAL A 169 10.87 -17.50 -27.41
N VAL A 170 10.40 -18.61 -26.86
CA VAL A 170 9.76 -19.73 -27.58
C VAL A 170 8.39 -19.98 -26.94
N ASN A 171 7.36 -20.08 -27.78
CA ASN A 171 5.96 -20.38 -27.46
C ASN A 171 5.28 -19.50 -26.41
N ARG A 172 5.89 -18.35 -26.09
CA ARG A 172 5.44 -17.49 -25.00
C ARG A 172 5.16 -16.08 -25.48
N GLU A 173 3.95 -15.61 -25.16
CA GLU A 173 3.53 -14.26 -25.49
C GLU A 173 4.31 -13.20 -24.70
N LEU A 174 4.81 -12.18 -25.41
CA LEU A 174 5.52 -11.08 -24.77
C LEU A 174 4.54 -10.07 -24.18
N LYS A 175 4.71 -9.76 -22.90
CA LYS A 175 3.94 -8.69 -22.27
C LYS A 175 4.45 -7.32 -22.70
N GLN A 176 3.60 -6.59 -23.41
CA GLN A 176 4.02 -5.31 -24.01
C GLN A 176 4.20 -4.23 -22.96
N SER A 177 5.39 -3.63 -22.96
CA SER A 177 5.76 -2.62 -21.98
C SER A 177 5.89 -1.25 -22.63
N SER A 178 4.83 -0.47 -22.53
CA SER A 178 4.81 0.91 -22.99
C SER A 178 4.92 1.94 -21.87
N LYS A 179 5.54 3.08 -22.17
CA LYS A 179 5.61 4.22 -21.26
C LYS A 179 5.34 5.51 -22.02
N THR A 180 4.33 6.23 -21.57
CA THR A 180 4.00 7.58 -22.03
C THR A 180 4.66 8.64 -21.14
N LYS A 181 4.85 9.82 -21.72
CA LYS A 181 5.25 11.05 -21.02
C LYS A 181 4.67 12.24 -21.78
N ILE A 182 4.07 13.18 -21.06
CA ILE A 182 3.61 14.46 -21.62
C ILE A 182 4.70 15.51 -21.36
N ASP A 183 5.28 16.06 -22.42
CA ASP A 183 6.30 17.10 -22.32
C ASP A 183 5.66 18.49 -22.26
N TYR A 184 4.58 18.71 -23.00
CA TYR A 184 3.74 19.91 -22.93
C TYR A 184 2.25 19.59 -23.17
N LEU A 185 1.40 20.42 -22.59
CA LEU A 185 -0.04 20.46 -22.81
C LEU A 185 -0.41 21.95 -22.85
N ARG A 186 -0.94 22.42 -23.97
CA ARG A 186 -1.35 23.81 -24.17
C ARG A 186 -2.80 23.83 -24.60
N LEU A 187 -3.58 24.67 -23.95
CA LEU A 187 -4.94 24.99 -24.35
C LEU A 187 -4.96 26.46 -24.73
N GLU A 188 -5.17 26.70 -26.02
CA GLU A 188 -5.41 28.01 -26.62
C GLU A 188 -6.92 28.14 -26.86
N PRO A 189 -7.46 29.35 -27.12
CA PRO A 189 -8.88 29.49 -27.46
C PRO A 189 -9.27 28.50 -28.57
N HIS A 190 -10.25 27.64 -28.29
CA HIS A 190 -10.77 26.62 -29.21
C HIS A 190 -9.77 25.55 -29.68
N ARG A 191 -8.57 25.44 -29.10
CA ARG A 191 -7.53 24.51 -29.56
C ARG A 191 -6.82 23.80 -28.41
N LEU A 192 -6.62 22.49 -28.55
CA LEU A 192 -5.89 21.64 -27.61
C LEU A 192 -4.65 21.05 -28.28
N MET A 193 -3.47 21.40 -27.78
CA MET A 193 -2.20 20.83 -28.22
C MET A 193 -1.59 19.97 -27.11
N VAL A 194 -1.35 18.70 -27.41
CA VAL A 194 -0.67 17.77 -26.50
C VAL A 194 0.49 17.11 -27.22
N GLY A 195 1.67 17.14 -26.60
CA GLY A 195 2.86 16.53 -27.18
C GLY A 195 3.81 15.98 -26.14
N GLY A 196 4.54 14.95 -26.54
CA GLY A 196 5.37 14.21 -25.62
C GLY A 196 6.08 13.05 -26.26
N LYS A 197 6.44 12.07 -25.40
CA LYS A 197 7.22 10.91 -25.80
C LYS A 197 6.48 9.63 -25.49
N LEU A 198 6.49 8.71 -26.44
CA LEU A 198 6.02 7.34 -26.27
C LEU A 198 7.23 6.41 -26.40
N TYR A 199 7.34 5.48 -25.46
CA TYR A 199 8.40 4.48 -25.45
C TYR A 199 7.76 3.11 -25.47
N THR A 200 7.97 2.38 -26.55
CA THR A 200 7.60 0.97 -26.67
C THR A 200 8.91 0.21 -26.54
N ARG A 201 9.00 -0.68 -25.56
CA ARG A 201 10.33 -1.19 -25.17
C ARG A 201 10.81 -2.30 -26.09
N ASN A 202 9.95 -3.27 -26.35
CA ASN A 202 10.27 -4.50 -27.08
C ASN A 202 9.72 -4.52 -28.51
N SER A 203 8.76 -3.66 -28.84
CA SER A 203 7.99 -3.78 -30.09
C SER A 203 7.89 -2.45 -30.82
N LYS A 204 7.94 -2.45 -32.15
CA LYS A 204 7.66 -1.26 -32.97
C LYS A 204 6.15 -1.03 -33.09
N ILE A 205 5.77 0.21 -33.33
CA ILE A 205 4.38 0.62 -33.61
C ILE A 205 4.17 0.57 -35.12
N ASN A 206 3.15 -0.17 -35.57
CA ASN A 206 2.69 -0.17 -36.95
C ASN A 206 1.68 0.96 -37.19
N ASP A 207 0.65 1.01 -36.35
CA ASP A 207 -0.38 2.06 -36.39
C ASP A 207 -0.68 2.58 -34.97
N ILE A 208 -1.08 3.84 -34.88
CA ILE A 208 -1.50 4.46 -33.63
C ILE A 208 -2.64 5.45 -33.84
N LYS A 209 -3.68 5.29 -33.03
CA LYS A 209 -4.80 6.22 -32.95
C LYS A 209 -4.82 6.88 -31.58
N LEU A 210 -5.16 8.16 -31.53
CA LEU A 210 -5.46 8.84 -30.28
C LEU A 210 -6.97 8.82 -30.09
N ILE A 211 -7.45 8.18 -29.02
CA ILE A 211 -8.88 8.02 -28.73
C ILE A 211 -9.25 8.87 -27.52
N LEU A 212 -10.36 9.57 -27.64
CA LEU A 212 -11.04 10.27 -26.56
C LEU A 212 -12.26 9.44 -26.14
N PHE A 213 -12.33 9.03 -24.88
CA PHE A 213 -13.37 8.12 -24.38
C PHE A 213 -14.17 8.74 -23.22
N GLY A 214 -15.48 8.90 -23.35
CA GLY A 214 -16.38 9.45 -22.33
C GLY A 214 -16.76 8.41 -21.27
N ARG A 215 -16.65 8.77 -19.98
CA ARG A 215 -16.89 7.84 -18.88
C ARG A 215 -18.36 7.58 -18.58
N LYS A 216 -19.22 8.60 -18.69
CA LYS A 216 -20.66 8.48 -18.42
C LYS A 216 -21.43 8.16 -19.68
N LEU A 217 -21.08 8.83 -20.78
CA LEU A 217 -21.78 8.69 -22.05
C LEU A 217 -21.38 7.41 -22.80
N ASN A 218 -20.25 6.79 -22.44
CA ASN A 218 -19.68 5.61 -23.11
C ASN A 218 -19.42 5.82 -24.62
N VAL A 219 -19.23 7.08 -25.03
CA VAL A 219 -18.92 7.48 -26.41
C VAL A 219 -17.42 7.56 -26.63
N SER A 220 -16.96 7.30 -27.85
CA SER A 220 -15.55 7.45 -28.21
C SER A 220 -15.36 8.11 -29.57
N THR A 221 -14.29 8.89 -29.70
CA THR A 221 -13.91 9.52 -30.98
C THR A 221 -12.40 9.46 -31.19
N THR A 222 -11.99 9.37 -32.44
CA THR A 222 -10.58 9.37 -32.84
C THR A 222 -10.11 10.79 -33.10
N LEU A 223 -8.93 11.12 -32.60
CA LEU A 223 -8.30 12.43 -32.68
C LEU A 223 -7.06 12.37 -33.59
N PRO A 224 -6.73 13.46 -34.30
CA PRO A 224 -5.54 13.52 -35.14
C PRO A 224 -4.26 13.38 -34.29
N LEU A 225 -3.35 12.51 -34.73
CA LEU A 225 -2.08 12.25 -34.06
C LEU A 225 -0.95 12.17 -35.08
N LYS A 226 0.11 12.94 -34.85
CA LYS A 226 1.39 12.81 -35.55
C LYS A 226 2.35 12.02 -34.67
N LEU A 227 2.93 10.95 -35.21
CA LEU A 227 3.94 10.14 -34.55
C LEU A 227 5.25 10.20 -35.36
N LYS A 228 6.38 10.47 -34.68
CA LYS A 228 7.72 10.47 -35.27
C LYS A 228 8.59 9.48 -34.55
N PHE A 229 9.08 8.46 -35.25
CA PHE A 229 10.10 7.54 -34.72
C PHE A 229 11.45 8.25 -34.59
N LEU A 230 12.14 8.02 -33.48
CA LEU A 230 13.43 8.64 -33.17
C LEU A 230 14.55 7.61 -33.30
N GLU A 231 15.04 7.40 -34.51
CA GLU A 231 16.05 6.37 -34.82
C GLU A 231 17.33 6.54 -33.99
N GLU A 232 17.97 7.71 -34.02
CA GLU A 232 19.21 7.94 -33.27
C GLU A 232 19.03 7.76 -31.75
N ALA A 233 17.90 8.22 -31.20
CA ALA A 233 17.63 8.10 -29.78
C ALA A 233 17.36 6.65 -29.37
N THR A 234 16.75 5.87 -30.27
CA THR A 234 16.51 4.42 -30.12
C THR A 234 17.84 3.67 -30.15
N ARG A 235 18.70 3.96 -31.14
CA ARG A 235 20.05 3.38 -31.28
C ARG A 235 20.89 3.58 -30.03
N ARG A 236 20.99 4.84 -29.56
CA ARG A 236 21.72 5.21 -28.33
C ARG A 236 21.09 4.71 -27.05
N LYS A 237 19.85 4.21 -27.11
CA LYS A 237 19.15 3.58 -26.00
C LYS A 237 18.97 2.09 -26.23
N TYR A 238 20.01 1.42 -26.70
CA TYR A 238 20.07 -0.04 -26.70
C TYR A 238 18.97 -0.67 -27.58
N GLY A 239 18.50 0.04 -28.61
CA GLY A 239 17.41 -0.43 -29.49
C GLY A 239 16.01 -0.30 -28.89
N LEU A 240 15.84 0.30 -27.71
CA LEU A 240 14.52 0.51 -27.11
C LEU A 240 13.78 1.63 -27.85
N ASN A 241 12.67 1.31 -28.51
CA ASN A 241 11.96 2.22 -29.40
C ASN A 241 11.49 3.51 -28.71
N ARG A 242 11.66 4.62 -29.41
CA ARG A 242 11.31 5.96 -28.94
C ARG A 242 10.58 6.72 -30.03
N TYR A 243 9.49 7.34 -29.63
CA TYR A 243 8.67 8.15 -30.51
C TYR A 243 8.40 9.50 -29.86
N ASP A 244 8.35 10.54 -30.68
CA ASP A 244 7.71 11.79 -30.33
C ASP A 244 6.29 11.78 -30.91
N TYR A 245 5.31 12.16 -30.10
CA TYR A 245 3.93 12.29 -30.53
C TYR A 245 3.46 13.72 -30.34
N GLN A 246 2.59 14.17 -31.24
CA GLN A 246 1.93 15.46 -31.18
C GLN A 246 0.51 15.33 -31.71
N ALA A 247 -0.46 15.75 -30.91
CA ALA A 247 -1.84 15.93 -31.34
C ALA A 247 -2.22 17.41 -31.23
N ASP A 248 -2.95 17.87 -32.22
CA ASP A 248 -3.37 19.23 -32.39
C ASP A 248 -4.84 19.22 -32.79
N ILE A 249 -5.70 19.62 -31.85
CA ILE A 249 -7.13 19.31 -31.87
C ILE A 249 -7.88 20.63 -31.85
N ASP A 250 -8.72 20.85 -32.87
CA ASP A 250 -9.72 21.90 -32.89
C ASP A 250 -10.90 21.46 -32.02
N LEU A 251 -11.15 22.20 -30.93
CA LEU A 251 -12.20 21.88 -29.98
C LEU A 251 -13.58 22.18 -30.55
N ASN A 252 -13.76 23.19 -31.40
CA ASN A 252 -15.08 23.47 -31.98
C ASN A 252 -15.49 22.30 -32.88
N LYS A 253 -14.61 21.87 -33.79
CA LYS A 253 -14.84 20.69 -34.64
C LYS A 253 -15.05 19.41 -33.85
N LEU A 254 -14.33 19.24 -32.73
CA LEU A 254 -14.49 18.08 -31.87
C LEU A 254 -15.92 18.00 -31.31
N PHE A 255 -16.47 19.12 -30.84
CA PHE A 255 -17.80 19.18 -30.20
C PHE A 255 -18.95 19.43 -31.18
N GLU A 256 -18.71 19.66 -32.48
CA GLU A 256 -19.75 19.69 -33.51
C GLU A 256 -20.58 18.38 -33.54
N ASN A 257 -19.96 17.24 -33.22
CA ASN A 257 -20.66 15.95 -33.10
C ASN A 257 -21.59 15.93 -31.86
N GLU A 258 -22.88 15.64 -32.08
CA GLU A 258 -23.90 15.57 -31.02
C GLU A 258 -23.64 14.50 -29.96
N ALA A 259 -22.82 13.48 -30.28
CA ALA A 259 -22.45 12.42 -29.33
C ALA A 259 -21.59 12.92 -28.16
N LEU A 260 -20.87 14.04 -28.30
CA LEU A 260 -20.07 14.61 -27.21
C LEU A 260 -20.87 15.68 -26.46
N ASP A 261 -20.97 15.50 -25.13
CA ASP A 261 -21.58 16.47 -24.20
C ASP A 261 -20.76 16.57 -22.89
N GLU A 262 -21.35 17.11 -21.82
CA GLU A 262 -20.76 17.21 -20.48
C GLU A 262 -20.38 15.83 -19.92
N ASP A 263 -19.09 15.53 -19.92
CA ASP A 263 -18.52 14.31 -19.38
C ASP A 263 -17.04 14.52 -19.00
N ILE A 264 -16.46 13.48 -18.40
CA ILE A 264 -15.04 13.30 -18.26
C ILE A 264 -14.58 12.41 -19.41
N TYR A 265 -13.67 12.96 -20.23
CA TYR A 265 -13.09 12.25 -21.36
C TYR A 265 -11.66 11.82 -21.09
N ASP A 266 -11.39 10.56 -21.36
CA ASP A 266 -10.14 9.87 -21.09
C ASP A 266 -9.34 9.69 -22.38
N LEU A 267 -8.11 10.22 -22.42
CA LEU A 267 -7.22 10.08 -23.59
C LEU A 267 -6.43 8.77 -23.58
N HIS A 268 -6.58 7.99 -24.64
CA HIS A 268 -5.89 6.72 -24.86
C HIS A 268 -5.15 6.72 -26.19
N PHE A 269 -3.97 6.10 -26.23
CA PHE A 269 -3.43 5.58 -27.48
C PHE A 269 -4.01 4.20 -27.70
N GLU A 270 -4.58 3.94 -28.86
CA GLU A 270 -4.81 2.59 -29.36
C GLU A 270 -3.67 2.27 -30.31
N VAL A 271 -2.85 1.29 -29.93
CA VAL A 271 -1.57 1.01 -30.58
C VAL A 271 -1.62 -0.38 -31.19
N GLN A 272 -1.47 -0.46 -32.51
CA GLN A 272 -1.17 -1.71 -33.19
C GLN A 272 0.34 -1.93 -33.13
N PHE A 273 0.77 -2.90 -32.32
CA PHE A 273 2.16 -3.34 -32.33
C PHE A 273 2.42 -4.26 -33.52
N HIS A 274 3.66 -4.31 -33.98
CA HIS A 274 4.06 -5.20 -35.09
C HIS A 274 3.94 -6.70 -34.76
N ASP A 275 3.98 -7.04 -33.48
CA ASP A 275 4.08 -8.38 -32.89
C ASP A 275 2.88 -8.68 -31.99
N CYS A 276 1.73 -8.05 -32.25
CA CYS A 276 0.48 -8.36 -31.56
C CYS A 276 -0.64 -8.44 -32.61
N LYS A 277 -1.54 -9.41 -32.44
CA LYS A 277 -2.74 -9.51 -33.28
C LYS A 277 -3.71 -8.38 -32.95
N GLU A 278 -4.00 -8.18 -31.67
CA GLU A 278 -4.98 -7.18 -31.19
C GLU A 278 -4.35 -5.83 -30.81
N PRO A 279 -5.03 -4.69 -31.11
CA PRO A 279 -4.61 -3.37 -30.67
C PRO A 279 -4.58 -3.26 -29.13
N THR A 280 -3.55 -2.60 -28.60
CA THR A 280 -3.43 -2.35 -27.16
C THR A 280 -3.78 -0.91 -26.79
N ARG A 281 -4.67 -0.72 -25.81
CA ARG A 281 -4.99 0.61 -25.27
C ARG A 281 -4.02 1.06 -24.17
N ILE A 282 -3.44 2.24 -24.31
CA ILE A 282 -2.46 2.84 -23.39
C ILE A 282 -2.92 4.24 -22.97
N ARG A 283 -3.10 4.47 -21.67
CA ARG A 283 -3.43 5.80 -21.13
C ARG A 283 -2.33 6.84 -21.45
N VAL A 284 -2.73 7.99 -21.99
CA VAL A 284 -1.85 9.16 -22.13
C VAL A 284 -1.61 9.77 -20.75
N GLY A 285 -0.36 10.00 -20.35
CA GLY A 285 -0.09 10.44 -18.98
C GLY A 285 1.35 10.79 -18.65
N LYS A 286 1.61 10.91 -17.34
CA LYS A 286 2.93 11.22 -16.74
C LYS A 286 3.50 12.56 -17.22
N PRO A 287 2.81 13.68 -16.95
CA PRO A 287 3.26 15.01 -17.34
C PRO A 287 4.53 15.43 -16.62
N ARG A 288 5.37 16.23 -17.30
CA ARG A 288 6.41 17.02 -16.63
C ARG A 288 5.77 17.97 -15.62
N ILE A 289 6.51 18.34 -14.58
CA ILE A 289 6.03 19.29 -13.54
C ILE A 289 5.51 20.59 -14.17
N LYS A 290 6.19 21.11 -15.20
CA LYS A 290 5.73 22.30 -15.94
C LYS A 290 4.39 22.04 -16.65
N ALA A 291 4.28 20.98 -17.45
CA ALA A 291 3.03 20.63 -18.16
C ALA A 291 1.84 20.43 -17.19
N ARG A 292 2.09 19.94 -15.97
CA ARG A 292 1.07 19.79 -14.94
C ARG A 292 0.65 21.12 -14.28
N ASN A 293 1.58 22.06 -14.12
CA ASN A 293 1.33 23.29 -13.37
C ASN A 293 0.78 24.45 -14.24
N TYR A 294 0.95 24.35 -15.56
CA TYR A 294 0.59 25.40 -16.55
C TYR A 294 -0.46 24.93 -17.56
N SER A 295 -1.40 24.09 -17.14
CA SER A 295 -2.52 23.67 -18.00
C SER A 295 -3.68 24.66 -17.85
N ASN A 296 -3.86 25.53 -18.84
CA ASN A 296 -5.01 26.42 -18.93
C ASN A 296 -6.27 25.63 -19.32
N SER A 297 -7.45 26.18 -19.07
CA SER A 297 -8.70 25.71 -19.66
C SER A 297 -8.93 26.42 -21.00
N SER A 298 -9.69 25.78 -21.89
CA SER A 298 -10.23 26.40 -23.10
C SER A 298 -11.73 26.12 -23.18
N SER A 299 -12.35 26.49 -24.29
CA SER A 299 -13.76 26.22 -24.55
C SER A 299 -14.00 25.88 -26.01
N ALA A 300 -15.02 25.06 -26.26
CA ALA A 300 -15.66 24.91 -27.57
C ALA A 300 -17.02 25.60 -27.57
N ILE A 301 -17.49 26.00 -28.75
CA ILE A 301 -18.82 26.60 -28.93
C ILE A 301 -19.63 25.70 -29.87
N ARG A 302 -20.88 25.40 -29.50
CA ARG A 302 -21.88 24.74 -30.36
C ARG A 302 -23.23 25.41 -30.17
N GLY A 303 -23.70 26.14 -31.18
CA GLY A 303 -24.92 26.95 -31.07
C GLY A 303 -24.83 27.97 -29.93
N ASN A 304 -25.85 28.03 -29.06
CA ASN A 304 -25.87 28.89 -27.86
C ASN A 304 -25.16 28.28 -26.63
N LYS A 305 -24.47 27.14 -26.79
CA LYS A 305 -23.82 26.42 -25.69
C LYS A 305 -22.31 26.51 -25.79
N VAL A 306 -21.67 26.67 -24.63
CA VAL A 306 -20.22 26.70 -24.47
C VAL A 306 -19.77 25.53 -23.61
N PHE A 307 -18.81 24.77 -24.13
CA PHE A 307 -18.22 23.60 -23.48
C PHE A 307 -16.86 24.00 -22.93
N GLY A 308 -16.75 24.26 -21.63
CA GLY A 308 -15.50 24.54 -20.94
C GLY A 308 -14.65 23.27 -20.82
N VAL A 309 -13.53 23.22 -21.52
CA VAL A 309 -12.61 22.06 -21.56
C VAL A 309 -11.44 22.30 -20.62
N SER A 310 -11.32 21.45 -19.61
CA SER A 310 -10.33 21.57 -18.55
C SER A 310 -9.53 20.29 -18.35
N PRO A 311 -8.21 20.30 -18.59
CA PRO A 311 -7.40 19.12 -18.36
C PRO A 311 -7.21 18.86 -16.86
N TYR A 312 -7.32 17.61 -16.47
CA TYR A 312 -6.90 17.16 -15.14
C TYR A 312 -6.17 15.82 -15.22
N TYR A 313 -5.46 15.50 -14.14
CA TYR A 313 -4.68 14.27 -14.05
C TYR A 313 -5.23 13.38 -12.94
N THR A 314 -5.45 12.12 -13.27
CA THR A 314 -5.85 11.09 -12.31
C THR A 314 -4.84 10.99 -11.16
N SER A 315 -5.34 10.73 -9.94
CA SER A 315 -4.52 10.61 -8.72
C SER A 315 -3.53 9.45 -8.81
N LYS A 316 -3.94 8.34 -9.44
CA LYS A 316 -3.17 7.13 -9.67
C LYS A 316 -2.65 7.12 -11.12
N GLY A 317 -1.33 7.16 -11.29
CA GLY A 317 -0.67 7.08 -12.61
C GLY A 317 -0.45 8.42 -13.32
N PHE A 318 -1.11 9.51 -12.90
CA PHE A 318 -1.07 10.82 -13.55
C PHE A 318 -1.47 10.75 -15.04
N ASN A 319 -2.52 9.99 -15.34
CA ASN A 319 -3.10 9.92 -16.68
C ASN A 319 -3.95 11.17 -16.95
N LEU A 320 -3.88 11.67 -18.18
CA LEU A 320 -4.60 12.85 -18.66
C LEU A 320 -6.06 12.50 -18.96
N SER A 321 -6.94 13.36 -18.47
CA SER A 321 -8.37 13.37 -18.75
C SER A 321 -8.79 14.83 -19.01
N LEU A 322 -9.84 15.03 -19.79
CA LEU A 322 -10.47 16.32 -20.02
C LEU A 322 -11.81 16.32 -19.29
N GLN A 323 -11.99 17.22 -18.34
CA GLN A 323 -13.30 17.53 -17.79
C GLN A 323 -13.95 18.56 -18.71
N VAL A 324 -15.17 18.26 -19.16
CA VAL A 324 -15.96 19.15 -20.01
C VAL A 324 -17.16 19.60 -19.21
N ASP A 325 -17.29 20.90 -18.97
CA ASP A 325 -18.41 21.51 -18.26
C ASP A 325 -19.21 22.37 -19.25
N LYS A 326 -20.51 22.13 -19.38
CA LYS A 326 -21.42 22.84 -20.30
C LYS A 326 -22.10 24.03 -19.65
N PHE A 327 -22.21 25.12 -20.41
CA PHE A 327 -22.83 26.39 -20.02
C PHE A 327 -23.64 26.98 -21.18
N GLU A 328 -24.66 27.78 -20.86
CA GLU A 328 -25.21 28.74 -21.81
C GLU A 328 -24.18 29.86 -22.09
N SER A 329 -24.12 30.34 -23.33
CA SER A 329 -23.13 31.32 -23.79
C SER A 329 -23.05 32.58 -22.93
N ASP A 330 -24.20 33.14 -22.59
CA ASP A 330 -24.33 34.36 -21.79
C ASP A 330 -23.79 34.19 -20.36
N THR A 331 -23.96 33.00 -19.80
CA THR A 331 -23.58 32.62 -18.45
C THR A 331 -22.09 32.34 -18.39
N TYR A 332 -21.53 31.70 -19.41
CA TYR A 332 -20.09 31.51 -19.54
C TYR A 332 -19.34 32.83 -19.75
N GLU A 333 -19.90 33.75 -20.53
CA GLU A 333 -19.31 35.08 -20.71
C GLU A 333 -19.32 35.88 -19.38
N TYR A 334 -20.44 35.83 -18.65
CA TYR A 334 -20.55 36.41 -17.32
C TYR A 334 -19.50 35.86 -16.35
N LEU A 335 -19.34 34.53 -16.31
CA LEU A 335 -18.31 33.86 -15.52
C LEU A 335 -16.91 34.38 -15.85
N ARG A 336 -16.55 34.47 -17.13
CA ARG A 336 -15.23 34.97 -17.57
C ARG A 336 -15.00 36.42 -17.14
N LYS A 337 -15.98 37.30 -17.37
CA LYS A 337 -15.91 38.72 -16.96
C LYS A 337 -15.75 38.84 -15.45
N LEU A 338 -16.56 38.11 -14.67
CA LEU A 338 -16.49 38.16 -13.22
C LEU A 338 -15.18 37.57 -12.69
N MET A 339 -14.69 36.47 -13.25
CA MET A 339 -13.39 35.90 -12.89
C MET A 339 -12.22 36.89 -13.09
N ARG A 340 -12.30 37.79 -14.08
CA ARG A 340 -11.29 38.85 -14.29
C ARG A 340 -11.33 39.92 -13.20
N TRP A 341 -12.52 40.35 -12.79
CA TRP A 341 -12.73 41.52 -11.92
C TRP A 341 -13.10 41.20 -10.47
N TYR A 342 -13.26 39.93 -10.10
CA TYR A 342 -13.74 39.51 -8.77
C TYR A 342 -12.96 40.13 -7.59
N TRP A 343 -11.66 40.37 -7.77
CA TRP A 343 -10.79 40.85 -6.71
C TRP A 343 -11.06 42.31 -6.32
N LEU A 344 -11.57 43.14 -7.26
CA LEU A 344 -12.03 44.50 -6.98
C LEU A 344 -13.38 44.49 -6.25
N ILE A 345 -14.27 43.60 -6.66
CA ILE A 345 -15.65 43.54 -6.17
C ILE A 345 -15.72 42.92 -4.78
N ARG A 346 -14.97 41.85 -4.52
CA ARG A 346 -15.10 41.01 -3.33
C ARG A 346 -14.91 41.73 -1.98
N PRO A 347 -13.99 42.69 -1.80
CA PRO A 347 -13.90 43.48 -0.57
C PRO A 347 -15.25 44.15 -0.20
N PHE A 348 -15.96 44.63 -1.22
CA PHE A 348 -17.38 45.04 -1.27
C PHE A 348 -18.32 44.24 -0.37
N TYR A 349 -18.28 42.94 -0.59
CA TYR A 349 -19.30 42.00 -0.14
C TYR A 349 -18.88 41.22 1.10
N ARG A 350 -17.71 41.54 1.68
CA ARG A 350 -17.17 40.82 2.83
C ARG A 350 -18.01 40.99 4.10
N LYS A 351 -18.77 42.08 4.22
CA LYS A 351 -19.75 42.31 5.30
C LYS A 351 -21.04 41.50 5.16
N LYS A 352 -21.45 41.14 3.93
CA LYS A 352 -22.69 40.36 3.68
C LYS A 352 -22.63 38.90 4.18
N ASN A 353 -21.44 38.39 4.46
CA ASN A 353 -21.22 37.07 5.08
C ASN A 353 -22.00 35.92 4.42
N ILE A 354 -21.92 35.82 3.09
CA ILE A 354 -22.61 34.81 2.27
C ILE A 354 -22.06 33.41 2.55
N TRP A 355 -22.95 32.42 2.76
CA TRP A 355 -22.61 31.01 2.94
C TRP A 355 -23.25 30.19 1.81
N ILE A 356 -22.47 29.29 1.24
CA ILE A 356 -22.94 28.31 0.26
C ILE A 356 -23.00 26.97 0.95
N VAL A 357 -24.16 26.31 0.88
CA VAL A 357 -24.42 25.00 1.47
C VAL A 357 -24.86 24.04 0.35
N GLY A 358 -24.51 22.78 0.45
CA GLY A 358 -25.03 21.76 -0.45
C GLY A 358 -24.32 20.42 -0.35
N GLU A 359 -24.62 19.54 -1.29
CA GLU A 359 -24.10 18.18 -1.32
C GLU A 359 -23.40 17.92 -2.66
N GLN A 360 -23.95 17.02 -3.48
CA GLN A 360 -23.66 16.99 -4.92
C GLN A 360 -24.69 17.85 -5.64
N PRO A 361 -24.40 18.37 -6.85
CA PRO A 361 -25.31 19.30 -7.53
C PRO A 361 -26.72 18.74 -7.74
N PHE A 362 -26.86 17.42 -7.86
CA PHE A 362 -28.15 16.75 -8.06
C PHE A 362 -28.76 16.17 -6.77
N LYS A 363 -28.15 16.37 -5.59
CA LYS A 363 -28.60 15.77 -4.31
C LYS A 363 -28.95 16.80 -3.23
N ALA A 364 -29.99 16.49 -2.48
CA ALA A 364 -30.44 17.13 -1.26
C ALA A 364 -31.20 16.12 -0.38
N GLN A 365 -30.47 15.28 0.36
CA GLN A 365 -31.06 14.27 1.26
C GLN A 365 -30.24 14.00 2.53
N ASP A 366 -29.01 14.52 2.62
CA ASP A 366 -28.05 14.17 3.66
C ASP A 366 -27.83 15.34 4.65
N THR A 367 -26.68 15.30 5.30
CA THR A 367 -26.15 16.23 6.29
C THR A 367 -26.15 17.69 5.78
N GLY A 368 -25.94 17.90 4.47
CA GLY A 368 -25.98 19.23 3.86
C GLY A 368 -27.37 19.83 3.90
N LEU A 369 -28.38 19.05 3.52
CA LEU A 369 -29.79 19.45 3.61
C LEU A 369 -30.22 19.68 5.07
N ALA A 370 -29.91 18.76 5.98
CA ALA A 370 -30.30 18.89 7.39
C ALA A 370 -29.76 20.18 8.03
N PHE A 371 -28.48 20.49 7.77
CA PHE A 371 -27.86 21.74 8.23
C PHE A 371 -28.52 22.97 7.61
N TYR A 372 -28.80 22.92 6.30
CA TYR A 372 -29.46 24.01 5.60
C TYR A 372 -30.85 24.33 6.18
N LYS A 373 -31.68 23.30 6.38
CA LYS A 373 -33.01 23.41 7.00
C LYS A 373 -32.92 24.07 8.37
N TYR A 374 -32.00 23.61 9.21
CA TYR A 374 -31.78 24.18 10.54
C TYR A 374 -31.46 25.69 10.47
N VAL A 375 -30.52 26.10 9.61
CA VAL A 375 -30.10 27.51 9.54
C VAL A 375 -31.21 28.39 8.96
N ARG A 376 -31.96 27.93 7.95
CA ARG A 376 -33.07 28.69 7.38
C ARG A 376 -34.23 28.87 8.35
N LYS A 377 -34.56 27.84 9.15
CA LYS A 377 -35.61 27.91 10.18
C LYS A 377 -35.21 28.80 11.36
N ASN A 378 -34.01 28.63 11.91
CA ASN A 378 -33.60 29.28 13.17
C ASN A 378 -32.88 30.62 12.97
N HIS A 379 -32.32 30.86 11.78
CA HIS A 379 -31.55 32.07 11.47
C HIS A 379 -31.92 32.63 10.07
N PRO A 380 -33.19 32.97 9.82
CA PRO A 380 -33.68 33.35 8.49
C PRO A 380 -33.00 34.60 7.90
N ASN A 381 -32.48 35.49 8.76
CA ASN A 381 -31.75 36.70 8.35
C ASN A 381 -30.32 36.44 7.85
N LYS A 382 -29.83 35.19 7.92
CA LYS A 382 -28.49 34.85 7.40
C LYS A 382 -28.56 34.60 5.89
N ASN A 383 -27.58 35.15 5.19
CA ASN A 383 -27.35 34.94 3.76
C ASN A 383 -26.75 33.55 3.50
N VAL A 384 -27.56 32.51 3.70
CA VAL A 384 -27.22 31.11 3.46
C VAL A 384 -28.03 30.61 2.28
N TYR A 385 -27.34 30.04 1.30
CA TYR A 385 -27.91 29.59 0.05
C TYR A 385 -27.60 28.11 -0.21
N TYR A 386 -28.58 27.38 -0.73
CA TYR A 386 -28.40 26.00 -1.15
C TYR A 386 -28.14 25.91 -2.66
N VAL A 387 -27.16 25.13 -3.09
CA VAL A 387 -26.85 24.93 -4.52
C VAL A 387 -27.39 23.59 -4.99
N ILE A 388 -28.23 23.60 -6.03
CA ILE A 388 -28.81 22.40 -6.63
C ILE A 388 -29.10 22.61 -8.13
N GLU A 389 -29.07 21.55 -8.91
CA GLU A 389 -29.53 21.51 -10.30
C GLU A 389 -31.05 21.68 -10.36
N LYS A 390 -31.52 22.50 -11.32
CA LYS A 390 -32.94 22.89 -11.43
C LYS A 390 -33.86 21.71 -11.78
N ASP A 391 -33.33 20.74 -12.51
CA ASP A 391 -33.99 19.51 -12.94
C ASP A 391 -33.77 18.33 -11.98
N SER A 392 -33.12 18.55 -10.83
CA SER A 392 -32.99 17.51 -9.81
C SER A 392 -34.36 17.15 -9.22
N PRO A 393 -34.73 15.85 -9.15
CA PRO A 393 -35.93 15.41 -8.44
C PRO A 393 -35.93 15.79 -6.95
N GLU A 394 -34.76 16.04 -6.37
CA GLU A 394 -34.58 16.42 -4.96
C GLU A 394 -34.69 17.95 -4.75
N PHE A 395 -34.94 18.75 -5.79
CA PHE A 395 -35.21 20.20 -5.69
C PHE A 395 -36.37 20.52 -4.72
N ARG A 396 -37.42 19.68 -4.74
CA ARG A 396 -38.57 19.76 -3.81
C ARG A 396 -38.18 19.73 -2.33
N ASN A 397 -37.02 19.15 -1.99
CA ASN A 397 -36.57 19.03 -0.60
C ASN A 397 -36.01 20.36 -0.05
N VAL A 398 -35.60 21.29 -0.94
CA VAL A 398 -35.01 22.59 -0.58
C VAL A 398 -35.96 23.76 -0.84
N GLU A 399 -36.87 23.63 -1.80
CA GLU A 399 -37.85 24.65 -2.21
C GLU A 399 -38.56 25.36 -1.03
N PRO A 400 -39.07 24.65 0.01
CA PRO A 400 -39.81 25.29 1.10
C PRO A 400 -38.98 26.26 1.97
N TYR A 401 -37.65 26.26 1.83
CA TYR A 401 -36.73 27.00 2.71
C TYR A 401 -36.18 28.30 2.08
N GLY A 402 -36.52 28.60 0.82
CA GLY A 402 -36.05 29.78 0.08
C GLY A 402 -34.55 29.75 -0.22
N ASN A 403 -33.93 30.86 -0.63
CA ASN A 403 -32.48 31.03 -0.88
C ASN A 403 -31.80 29.89 -1.68
N ILE A 404 -32.37 29.52 -2.81
CA ILE A 404 -31.82 28.47 -3.68
C ILE A 404 -31.02 29.12 -4.81
N LEU A 405 -29.91 28.48 -5.17
CA LEU A 405 -29.08 28.88 -6.30
C LEU A 405 -29.08 27.75 -7.32
N ASP A 406 -29.65 28.03 -8.48
CA ASP A 406 -29.61 27.12 -9.62
C ASP A 406 -28.15 26.86 -10.01
N PHE A 407 -27.76 25.59 -10.03
CA PHE A 407 -26.40 25.19 -10.37
C PHE A 407 -25.98 25.78 -11.73
N LYS A 408 -24.72 26.24 -11.80
CA LYS A 408 -24.13 27.01 -12.92
C LYS A 408 -24.82 28.31 -13.35
N SER A 409 -25.87 28.80 -12.69
CA SER A 409 -26.47 30.12 -12.99
C SER A 409 -25.53 31.30 -12.70
N LYS A 410 -25.83 32.49 -13.28
CA LYS A 410 -25.09 33.74 -13.00
C LYS A 410 -25.10 34.08 -11.51
N GLU A 411 -26.22 33.87 -10.83
CA GLU A 411 -26.34 34.08 -9.39
C GLU A 411 -25.45 33.13 -8.61
N HIS A 412 -25.48 31.84 -8.94
CA HIS A 412 -24.61 30.84 -8.31
C HIS A 412 -23.12 31.21 -8.46
N ILE A 413 -22.68 31.56 -9.67
CA ILE A 413 -21.30 31.98 -9.94
C ILE A 413 -20.89 33.17 -9.07
N TRP A 414 -21.76 34.18 -8.96
CA TRP A 414 -21.53 35.35 -8.13
C TRP A 414 -21.41 34.99 -6.65
N HIS A 415 -22.39 34.28 -6.11
CA HIS A 415 -22.46 33.95 -4.69
C HIS A 415 -21.25 33.10 -4.26
N VAL A 416 -20.80 32.14 -5.08
CA VAL A 416 -19.61 31.32 -4.79
C VAL A 416 -18.34 32.17 -4.72
N LEU A 417 -18.13 33.13 -5.64
CA LEU A 417 -16.95 34.00 -5.62
C LEU A 417 -16.97 35.00 -4.45
N MET A 418 -18.16 35.44 -4.05
CA MET A 418 -18.36 36.37 -2.92
C MET A 418 -18.44 35.67 -1.56
N ALA A 419 -18.60 34.35 -1.54
CA ALA A 419 -18.81 33.56 -0.33
C ALA A 419 -17.71 33.77 0.72
N ARG A 420 -18.14 33.79 1.99
CA ARG A 420 -17.27 33.66 3.15
C ARG A 420 -17.06 32.20 3.53
N LYS A 421 -18.06 31.35 3.32
CA LYS A 421 -18.05 29.95 3.72
C LYS A 421 -18.69 29.08 2.64
N ILE A 422 -18.10 27.90 2.44
CA ILE A 422 -18.63 26.87 1.57
C ILE A 422 -18.69 25.60 2.41
N VAL A 423 -19.89 25.08 2.61
CA VAL A 423 -20.22 24.04 3.56
C VAL A 423 -20.81 22.86 2.78
N GLY A 424 -20.05 21.79 2.65
CA GLY A 424 -20.45 20.61 1.87
C GLY A 424 -20.43 19.32 2.68
N SER A 425 -21.40 18.43 2.50
CA SER A 425 -21.37 17.05 3.01
C SER A 425 -20.40 16.15 2.23
N HIS A 426 -20.20 16.48 0.96
CA HIS A 426 -19.23 15.88 0.06
C HIS A 426 -18.05 16.84 -0.15
N HIS A 427 -17.25 16.62 -1.20
CA HIS A 427 -16.20 17.56 -1.56
C HIS A 427 -16.77 18.97 -1.77
N PRO A 428 -16.28 20.02 -1.07
CA PRO A 428 -16.82 21.37 -1.21
C PRO A 428 -16.76 21.96 -2.64
N ASP A 429 -15.94 21.38 -3.50
CA ASP A 429 -15.77 21.79 -4.88
C ASP A 429 -16.94 21.33 -5.77
N TYR A 430 -17.80 20.41 -5.29
CA TYR A 430 -19.06 20.09 -5.95
C TYR A 430 -20.01 21.30 -5.97
N LEU A 431 -19.85 22.24 -5.03
CA LEU A 431 -20.65 23.46 -4.94
C LEU A 431 -20.10 24.60 -5.79
N TYR A 432 -19.14 24.33 -6.68
CA TYR A 432 -18.60 25.35 -7.59
C TYR A 432 -19.21 25.16 -8.99
N PRO A 433 -19.45 26.26 -9.72
CA PRO A 433 -19.86 26.16 -11.12
C PRO A 433 -18.77 25.52 -11.99
N LEU A 434 -17.49 25.70 -11.60
CA LEU A 434 -16.33 25.12 -12.25
C LEU A 434 -15.36 24.52 -11.25
N ARG A 435 -14.89 23.30 -11.54
CA ARG A 435 -13.89 22.59 -10.73
C ARG A 435 -12.46 22.77 -11.23
N THR A 436 -12.22 23.80 -12.04
CA THR A 436 -10.89 24.13 -12.56
C THR A 436 -9.99 24.71 -11.48
N ASN A 437 -8.68 24.46 -11.58
CA ASN A 437 -7.71 25.05 -10.65
C ASN A 437 -7.71 26.59 -10.68
N GLU A 438 -8.07 27.19 -11.81
CA GLU A 438 -8.18 28.64 -11.93
C GLU A 438 -9.33 29.18 -11.07
N PHE A 439 -10.52 28.60 -11.22
CA PHE A 439 -11.69 28.99 -10.44
C PHE A 439 -11.47 28.75 -8.94
N LYS A 440 -10.99 27.56 -8.57
CA LYS A 440 -10.70 27.19 -7.17
C LYS A 440 -9.76 28.16 -6.46
N LYS A 441 -8.76 28.72 -7.16
CA LYS A 441 -7.84 29.71 -6.59
C LYS A 441 -8.50 31.06 -6.29
N LYS A 442 -9.56 31.41 -7.04
CA LYS A 442 -10.34 32.65 -6.86
C LYS A 442 -11.35 32.51 -5.72
N VAL A 443 -11.84 31.30 -5.45
CA VAL A 443 -12.66 31.01 -4.25
C VAL A 443 -11.82 31.22 -2.98
N LYS A 444 -12.15 32.26 -2.20
CA LYS A 444 -11.43 32.62 -0.97
C LYS A 444 -12.19 32.25 0.32
N ALA A 445 -13.36 31.63 0.20
CA ALA A 445 -14.18 31.17 1.32
C ALA A 445 -13.43 30.18 2.22
N ILE A 446 -13.89 30.06 3.46
CA ILE A 446 -13.52 28.98 4.38
C ILE A 446 -14.30 27.74 3.96
N LYS A 447 -13.60 26.61 3.78
CA LYS A 447 -14.20 25.37 3.30
C LYS A 447 -14.47 24.44 4.46
N VAL A 448 -15.73 24.07 4.63
CA VAL A 448 -16.22 23.22 5.70
C VAL A 448 -16.71 21.90 5.12
N PHE A 449 -16.28 20.81 5.73
CA PHE A 449 -16.68 19.46 5.36
C PHE A 449 -17.54 18.86 6.48
N LEU A 450 -18.82 18.65 6.17
CA LEU A 450 -19.80 18.08 7.10
C LEU A 450 -19.80 16.55 7.13
N GLN A 451 -19.14 15.91 6.15
CA GLN A 451 -19.21 14.46 5.90
C GLN A 451 -20.60 13.97 5.45
N HIS A 452 -20.65 12.70 5.04
CA HIS A 452 -21.85 11.96 4.56
C HIS A 452 -21.95 10.59 5.25
N GLY A 453 -21.36 10.46 6.44
CA GLY A 453 -21.37 9.26 7.27
C GLY A 453 -20.09 9.09 8.06
N VAL A 454 -20.13 8.24 9.08
CA VAL A 454 -19.00 7.94 9.96
C VAL A 454 -17.87 7.30 9.16
N MET A 455 -16.66 7.84 9.28
CA MET A 455 -15.47 7.33 8.59
C MET A 455 -14.73 6.29 9.44
N GLY A 456 -14.19 5.27 8.77
CA GLY A 456 -13.23 4.35 9.39
C GLY A 456 -13.10 3.02 8.69
N THR A 457 -14.22 2.42 8.27
CA THR A 457 -14.29 1.04 7.76
C THR A 457 -13.33 0.78 6.60
N LYS A 458 -13.22 1.70 5.64
CA LYS A 458 -12.23 1.66 4.54
C LYS A 458 -11.21 2.79 4.67
N ASN A 459 -9.97 2.54 4.24
CA ASN A 459 -8.96 3.58 4.22
C ASN A 459 -9.22 4.65 3.13
N SER A 460 -9.81 5.76 3.54
CA SER A 460 -10.16 6.90 2.67
C SER A 460 -9.19 8.08 2.71
N VAL A 461 -7.96 7.90 3.23
CA VAL A 461 -6.96 9.00 3.33
C VAL A 461 -6.62 9.60 1.97
N HIS A 462 -6.66 8.79 0.91
CA HIS A 462 -6.42 9.24 -0.46
C HIS A 462 -7.50 10.17 -1.02
N PHE A 463 -8.70 10.16 -0.44
CA PHE A 463 -9.81 11.03 -0.85
C PHE A 463 -9.92 12.23 0.08
N TYR A 464 -10.06 11.99 1.38
CA TYR A 464 -10.41 13.02 2.36
C TYR A 464 -9.25 13.42 3.29
N GLY A 465 -8.05 12.85 3.12
CA GLY A 465 -6.90 13.22 3.93
C GLY A 465 -6.52 14.68 3.76
N LYS A 466 -5.99 15.33 4.81
CA LYS A 466 -5.55 16.74 4.78
C LYS A 466 -4.60 17.06 3.62
N ASN A 467 -3.87 16.03 3.20
CA ASN A 467 -2.81 16.09 2.22
C ASN A 467 -3.20 15.48 0.86
N SER A 468 -4.47 15.09 0.69
CA SER A 468 -5.03 14.51 -0.52
C SER A 468 -4.97 15.50 -1.70
N PRO A 469 -4.62 15.06 -2.92
CA PRO A 469 -4.67 15.91 -4.10
C PRO A 469 -6.12 16.30 -4.44
N GLY A 470 -6.40 17.60 -4.47
CA GLY A 470 -7.69 18.13 -4.91
C GLY A 470 -8.66 18.42 -3.76
N PHE A 471 -8.57 17.68 -2.66
CA PHE A 471 -9.37 17.89 -1.45
C PHE A 471 -8.67 18.86 -0.50
N ASP A 472 -9.27 20.04 -0.31
CA ASP A 472 -8.74 21.11 0.53
C ASP A 472 -9.87 21.66 1.39
N VAL A 473 -9.81 21.41 2.70
CA VAL A 473 -10.83 21.82 3.68
C VAL A 473 -10.17 22.44 4.90
N ASP A 474 -10.82 23.46 5.45
CA ASP A 474 -10.34 24.20 6.62
C ASP A 474 -10.82 23.60 7.93
N MET A 475 -12.02 22.99 7.92
CA MET A 475 -12.65 22.41 9.10
C MET A 475 -13.48 21.17 8.72
N VAL A 476 -13.46 20.15 9.58
CA VAL A 476 -14.19 18.90 9.43
C VAL A 476 -15.00 18.62 10.69
N PHE A 477 -16.24 18.13 10.52
CA PHE A 477 -17.11 17.73 11.61
C PHE A 477 -17.18 16.21 11.72
N VAL A 478 -17.18 15.68 12.94
CA VAL A 478 -17.21 14.24 13.23
C VAL A 478 -18.24 13.94 14.32
N SER A 479 -18.62 12.68 14.39
CA SER A 479 -19.62 12.12 15.30
C SER A 479 -19.11 11.88 16.73
N SER A 480 -17.82 11.58 16.88
CA SER A 480 -17.21 11.17 18.16
C SER A 480 -15.77 11.62 18.33
N ASP A 481 -15.26 11.54 19.57
CA ASP A 481 -13.83 11.70 19.85
C ASP A 481 -13.02 10.55 19.21
N TYR A 482 -13.60 9.35 19.11
CA TYR A 482 -12.97 8.21 18.45
C TYR A 482 -12.74 8.48 16.95
N GLU A 483 -13.73 9.03 16.25
CA GLU A 483 -13.58 9.43 14.85
C GLU A 483 -12.60 10.62 14.70
N LYS A 484 -12.62 11.57 15.64
CA LYS A 484 -11.65 12.67 15.67
C LYS A 484 -10.21 12.17 15.70
N ASP A 485 -9.92 11.15 16.51
CA ASP A 485 -8.59 10.57 16.60
C ASP A 485 -8.15 9.92 15.28
N ILE A 486 -9.07 9.27 14.55
CA ILE A 486 -8.79 8.75 13.20
C ILE A 486 -8.39 9.89 12.27
N LEU A 487 -9.16 10.98 12.25
CA LEU A 487 -8.87 12.10 11.35
C LEU A 487 -7.55 12.80 11.69
N VAL A 488 -7.23 12.93 12.98
CA VAL A 488 -5.99 13.55 13.44
C VAL A 488 -4.78 12.66 13.13
N ASN A 489 -4.86 11.38 13.49
CA ASN A 489 -3.72 10.46 13.39
C ASN A 489 -3.51 9.98 11.94
N ASP A 490 -4.58 9.58 11.26
CA ASP A 490 -4.52 8.90 9.96
C ASP A 490 -4.68 9.85 8.79
N PHE A 491 -5.66 10.76 8.87
CA PHE A 491 -5.92 11.74 7.82
C PHE A 491 -5.05 12.99 7.94
N GLN A 492 -4.27 13.10 9.03
CA GLN A 492 -3.30 14.17 9.28
C GLN A 492 -3.93 15.57 9.42
N TYR A 493 -5.19 15.62 9.85
CA TYR A 493 -5.80 16.86 10.32
C TYR A 493 -5.18 17.28 11.65
N ARG A 494 -5.28 18.57 11.98
CA ARG A 494 -4.96 18.99 13.34
C ARG A 494 -6.17 18.87 14.26
N PRO A 495 -5.95 18.67 15.58
CA PRO A 495 -7.03 18.60 16.55
C PRO A 495 -7.98 19.80 16.53
N GLU A 496 -7.49 21.01 16.23
CA GLU A 496 -8.34 22.20 16.15
C GLU A 496 -9.18 22.30 14.86
N GLU A 497 -8.85 21.52 13.83
CA GLU A 497 -9.57 21.47 12.55
C GLU A 497 -10.72 20.46 12.56
N VAL A 498 -10.75 19.57 13.55
CA VAL A 498 -11.72 18.49 13.66
C VAL A 498 -12.62 18.74 14.87
N LYS A 499 -13.92 18.91 14.61
CA LYS A 499 -14.93 19.29 15.59
C LYS A 499 -15.88 18.14 15.85
N VAL A 500 -15.99 17.72 17.11
CA VAL A 500 -16.94 16.68 17.51
C VAL A 500 -18.27 17.34 17.80
N THR A 501 -19.27 17.08 16.97
CA THR A 501 -20.60 17.71 17.06
C THR A 501 -21.76 16.76 16.83
N GLY A 502 -21.50 15.55 16.34
CA GLY A 502 -22.53 14.81 15.59
C GLY A 502 -22.62 15.33 14.14
N LEU A 503 -23.26 14.55 13.27
CA LEU A 503 -23.62 14.98 11.92
C LEU A 503 -25.00 15.62 11.96
N SER A 504 -25.25 16.69 11.18
CA SER A 504 -26.56 17.38 11.21
C SER A 504 -27.73 16.48 10.83
N ARG A 505 -27.53 15.42 10.03
CA ARG A 505 -28.60 14.44 9.74
C ARG A 505 -29.04 13.65 10.97
N PHE A 506 -28.22 13.57 12.03
CA PHE A 506 -28.59 12.85 13.25
C PHE A 506 -29.75 13.48 13.99
N ASP A 507 -29.98 14.79 13.84
CA ASP A 507 -31.16 15.45 14.39
C ASP A 507 -32.46 14.90 13.77
N THR A 508 -32.43 14.48 12.50
CA THR A 508 -33.56 13.81 11.84
C THR A 508 -33.60 12.32 12.14
N LEU A 509 -32.42 11.67 12.18
CA LEU A 509 -32.30 10.23 12.44
C LEU A 509 -32.86 9.85 13.81
N LEU A 510 -32.43 10.57 14.85
CA LEU A 510 -32.79 10.32 16.25
C LEU A 510 -34.18 10.84 16.62
N ASN A 511 -34.86 11.54 15.69
CA ASN A 511 -36.24 11.97 15.91
C ASN A 511 -37.17 10.74 15.90
N GLY A 512 -37.99 10.60 16.94
CA GLY A 512 -38.92 9.47 17.12
C GLY A 512 -40.24 9.63 16.33
N ASP A 513 -40.18 10.18 15.12
CA ASP A 513 -41.32 10.51 14.26
C ASP A 513 -41.69 9.41 13.24
N VAL A 514 -41.00 8.26 13.26
CA VAL A 514 -41.28 7.11 12.37
C VAL A 514 -41.57 5.88 13.23
N GLN A 515 -42.69 5.22 12.97
CA GLN A 515 -43.05 3.96 13.61
C GLN A 515 -42.12 2.83 13.13
N VAL A 516 -41.55 2.08 14.07
CA VAL A 516 -40.72 0.90 13.74
C VAL A 516 -41.64 -0.26 13.35
N LYS A 517 -41.35 -0.87 12.20
CA LYS A 517 -41.94 -2.13 11.75
C LYS A 517 -41.01 -3.29 12.10
N ARG A 518 -41.59 -4.48 12.30
CA ARG A 518 -40.84 -5.74 12.33
C ARG A 518 -40.31 -6.05 10.93
N GLN A 519 -39.28 -5.33 10.51
CA GLN A 519 -38.71 -5.40 9.17
C GLN A 519 -37.20 -5.64 9.26
N LEU A 520 -36.74 -6.66 8.55
CA LEU A 520 -35.33 -6.98 8.31
C LEU A 520 -34.87 -6.26 7.03
N LEU A 521 -33.94 -5.32 7.18
CA LEU A 521 -33.35 -4.59 6.07
C LEU A 521 -32.03 -5.22 5.61
N ILE A 522 -31.93 -5.62 4.36
CA ILE A 522 -30.69 -6.09 3.74
C ILE A 522 -30.16 -4.99 2.81
N ILE A 523 -29.04 -4.36 3.18
CA ILE A 523 -28.47 -3.21 2.45
C ILE A 523 -26.94 -3.34 2.27
N PRO A 524 -26.49 -4.07 1.24
CA PRO A 524 -25.07 -4.32 1.00
C PRO A 524 -24.32 -3.14 0.36
N THR A 525 -23.02 -3.03 0.63
CA THR A 525 -22.16 -1.97 0.07
C THR A 525 -21.77 -2.26 -1.38
N TRP A 526 -21.60 -1.21 -2.18
CA TRP A 526 -21.15 -1.38 -3.56
C TRP A 526 -19.72 -1.90 -3.73
N ARG A 527 -19.44 -2.61 -4.84
CA ARG A 527 -18.10 -3.12 -5.19
C ARG A 527 -17.49 -2.36 -6.36
N GLU A 528 -16.29 -1.83 -6.16
CA GLU A 528 -15.59 -1.01 -7.17
C GLU A 528 -15.16 -1.78 -8.43
N TRP A 529 -15.13 -3.11 -8.36
CA TRP A 529 -14.77 -4.00 -9.46
C TRP A 529 -15.98 -4.60 -10.19
N LEU A 530 -17.21 -4.35 -9.74
CA LEU A 530 -18.43 -4.85 -10.39
C LEU A 530 -19.04 -3.72 -11.22
N VAL A 531 -18.51 -3.54 -12.43
CA VAL A 531 -18.86 -2.38 -13.29
C VAL A 531 -19.79 -2.79 -14.42
N SER A 532 -19.61 -3.98 -15.01
CA SER A 532 -20.54 -4.54 -16.01
C SER A 532 -21.53 -5.52 -15.40
N GLU A 533 -22.59 -5.83 -16.15
CA GLU A 533 -23.59 -6.83 -15.78
C GLU A 533 -23.01 -8.25 -15.78
N GLU A 534 -22.22 -8.61 -16.79
CA GLU A 534 -21.46 -9.87 -16.84
C GLU A 534 -20.60 -10.08 -15.58
N GLN A 535 -19.78 -9.09 -15.22
CA GLN A 535 -18.96 -9.12 -14.00
C GLN A 535 -19.81 -9.27 -12.73
N PHE A 536 -21.02 -8.69 -12.73
CA PHE A 536 -21.92 -8.76 -11.60
C PHE A 536 -22.52 -10.16 -11.47
N LEU A 537 -23.03 -10.74 -12.57
CA LEU A 537 -23.63 -12.08 -12.59
C LEU A 537 -22.63 -13.19 -12.21
N GLU A 538 -21.36 -13.09 -12.64
CA GLU A 538 -20.30 -14.06 -12.32
C GLU A 538 -19.70 -13.86 -10.91
N SER A 539 -20.18 -12.88 -10.15
CA SER A 539 -19.54 -12.53 -8.87
C SER A 539 -20.10 -13.33 -7.69
N GLU A 540 -19.20 -13.70 -6.78
CA GLU A 540 -19.57 -14.19 -5.45
C GLU A 540 -20.55 -13.23 -4.75
N TYR A 541 -20.45 -11.92 -4.98
CA TYR A 541 -21.41 -10.96 -4.44
C TYR A 541 -22.85 -11.25 -4.87
N PHE A 542 -23.08 -11.47 -6.16
CA PHE A 542 -24.41 -11.76 -6.69
C PHE A 542 -24.90 -13.12 -6.19
N GLU A 543 -24.04 -14.13 -6.23
CA GLU A 543 -24.32 -15.47 -5.70
C GLU A 543 -24.77 -15.41 -4.24
N ARG A 544 -23.97 -14.84 -3.33
CA ARG A 544 -24.23 -14.80 -1.89
C ARG A 544 -25.55 -14.10 -1.55
N TYR A 545 -25.82 -12.93 -2.15
CA TYR A 545 -27.05 -12.20 -1.86
C TYR A 545 -28.28 -12.83 -2.51
N THR A 546 -28.14 -13.44 -3.70
CA THR A 546 -29.23 -14.16 -4.35
C THR A 546 -29.61 -15.40 -3.55
N THR A 547 -28.64 -16.17 -3.08
CA THR A 547 -28.89 -17.34 -2.23
C THR A 547 -29.56 -16.94 -0.92
N LEU A 548 -29.08 -15.87 -0.26
CA LEU A 548 -29.66 -15.40 1.01
C LEU A 548 -31.13 -14.97 0.86
N VAL A 549 -31.46 -14.13 -0.13
CA VAL A 549 -32.84 -13.62 -0.28
C VAL A 549 -33.83 -14.67 -0.76
N ASN A 550 -33.34 -15.79 -1.30
CA ASN A 550 -34.18 -16.92 -1.74
C ASN A 550 -34.12 -18.12 -0.78
N ASP A 551 -33.37 -18.07 0.33
CA ASP A 551 -33.24 -19.21 1.25
C ASP A 551 -34.59 -19.50 1.94
N PRO A 552 -35.17 -20.71 1.78
CA PRO A 552 -36.46 -21.05 2.38
C PRO A 552 -36.50 -20.87 3.90
N ARG A 553 -35.39 -21.13 4.59
CA ARG A 553 -35.30 -21.03 6.05
C ARG A 553 -35.43 -19.58 6.52
N LEU A 554 -34.91 -18.62 5.76
CA LEU A 554 -35.08 -17.20 6.07
C LEU A 554 -36.58 -16.80 6.00
N HIS A 555 -37.30 -17.35 5.03
CA HIS A 555 -38.74 -17.10 4.84
C HIS A 555 -39.59 -17.81 5.90
N GLU A 556 -39.21 -19.02 6.29
CA GLU A 556 -39.81 -19.72 7.44
C GLU A 556 -39.63 -18.92 8.74
N LEU A 557 -38.45 -18.35 8.98
CA LEU A 557 -38.21 -17.45 10.12
C LEU A 557 -39.09 -16.20 10.05
N SER A 558 -39.21 -15.59 8.86
CA SER A 558 -40.07 -14.43 8.60
C SER A 558 -41.53 -14.72 8.93
N GLN A 559 -42.06 -15.89 8.55
CA GLN A 559 -43.41 -16.32 8.88
C GLN A 559 -43.57 -16.66 10.37
N LYS A 560 -42.62 -17.42 10.94
CA LYS A 560 -42.64 -17.87 12.35
C LYS A 560 -42.61 -16.71 13.34
N TYR A 561 -41.78 -15.69 13.08
CA TYR A 561 -41.59 -14.55 13.98
C TYR A 561 -42.23 -13.24 13.47
N ASN A 562 -43.06 -13.34 12.43
CA ASN A 562 -43.84 -12.27 11.82
C ASN A 562 -43.02 -11.00 11.52
N PHE A 563 -42.08 -11.11 10.59
CA PHE A 563 -41.29 -9.97 10.11
C PHE A 563 -41.18 -9.91 8.59
N GLU A 564 -41.12 -8.71 8.04
CA GLU A 564 -40.95 -8.45 6.61
C GLU A 564 -39.48 -8.41 6.21
N ILE A 565 -39.14 -8.84 5.00
CA ILE A 565 -37.76 -8.78 4.47
C ILE A 565 -37.72 -7.74 3.35
N THR A 566 -36.86 -6.73 3.52
CA THR A 566 -36.65 -5.66 2.54
C THR A 566 -35.21 -5.67 2.03
N PHE A 567 -35.02 -5.71 0.71
CA PHE A 567 -33.72 -5.72 0.04
C PHE A 567 -33.50 -4.40 -0.71
N CYS A 568 -32.42 -3.69 -0.39
CA CYS A 568 -32.09 -2.40 -0.98
C CYS A 568 -30.61 -2.37 -1.40
N LEU A 569 -30.33 -2.37 -2.71
CA LEU A 569 -28.96 -2.21 -3.19
C LEU A 569 -28.45 -0.79 -2.98
N HIS A 570 -27.15 -0.65 -2.71
CA HIS A 570 -26.49 0.65 -2.65
C HIS A 570 -26.76 1.49 -3.92
N PRO A 571 -26.88 2.84 -3.86
CA PRO A 571 -27.19 3.68 -5.02
C PRO A 571 -26.36 3.43 -6.28
N ASN A 572 -25.05 3.18 -6.13
CA ASN A 572 -24.15 2.86 -7.25
C ASN A 572 -24.40 1.49 -7.91
N MET A 573 -25.25 0.64 -7.33
CA MET A 573 -25.59 -0.71 -7.81
C MET A 573 -27.07 -0.84 -8.20
N GLN A 574 -27.85 0.24 -8.10
CA GLN A 574 -29.29 0.24 -8.38
C GLN A 574 -29.63 -0.18 -9.83
N LYS A 575 -28.70 -0.05 -10.77
CA LYS A 575 -28.85 -0.58 -12.13
C LYS A 575 -29.02 -2.11 -12.20
N PHE A 576 -28.62 -2.83 -11.16
CA PHE A 576 -28.74 -4.29 -11.07
C PHE A 576 -29.98 -4.74 -10.29
N THR A 577 -30.79 -3.82 -9.78
CA THR A 577 -31.98 -4.13 -8.98
C THR A 577 -32.98 -5.02 -9.73
N SER A 578 -33.05 -4.91 -11.06
CA SER A 578 -33.91 -5.76 -11.92
C SER A 578 -33.63 -7.27 -11.77
N LEU A 579 -32.38 -7.65 -11.45
CA LEU A 579 -31.96 -9.04 -11.30
C LEU A 579 -32.53 -9.71 -10.04
N PHE A 580 -33.05 -8.93 -9.09
CA PHE A 580 -33.64 -9.43 -7.83
C PHE A 580 -35.17 -9.36 -7.81
N LYS A 581 -35.82 -8.91 -8.89
CA LYS A 581 -37.28 -8.67 -8.90
C LYS A 581 -38.13 -9.90 -8.57
N ASN A 582 -37.63 -11.09 -8.87
CA ASN A 582 -38.35 -12.35 -8.64
C ASN A 582 -38.05 -12.97 -7.26
N ALA A 583 -37.17 -12.35 -6.46
CA ALA A 583 -36.92 -12.82 -5.10
C ALA A 583 -38.17 -12.59 -4.24
N PRO A 584 -38.53 -13.51 -3.33
CA PRO A 584 -39.68 -13.39 -2.42
C PRO A 584 -39.43 -12.40 -1.28
N VAL A 585 -38.92 -11.20 -1.60
CA VAL A 585 -38.62 -10.11 -0.68
C VAL A 585 -39.05 -8.77 -1.28
N ARG A 586 -39.26 -7.74 -0.44
CA ARG A 586 -39.55 -6.40 -0.94
C ARG A 586 -38.27 -5.75 -1.47
N VAL A 587 -38.14 -5.64 -2.80
CA VAL A 587 -36.97 -5.01 -3.45
C VAL A 587 -37.21 -3.52 -3.69
N ILE A 588 -36.38 -2.67 -3.08
CA ILE A 588 -36.49 -1.20 -3.19
C ILE A 588 -35.70 -0.67 -4.38
N SER A 589 -36.39 0.04 -5.28
CA SER A 589 -35.78 0.70 -6.44
C SER A 589 -35.34 2.14 -6.13
N GLN A 590 -34.42 2.68 -6.95
CA GLN A 590 -33.90 4.03 -6.77
C GLN A 590 -35.01 5.09 -6.76
N GLY A 591 -35.06 5.90 -5.70
CA GLY A 591 -35.99 7.02 -5.56
C GLY A 591 -37.36 6.65 -4.98
N GLU A 592 -37.63 5.36 -4.74
CA GLU A 592 -38.89 4.88 -4.16
C GLU A 592 -39.02 5.26 -2.68
N VAL A 593 -37.96 5.06 -1.88
CA VAL A 593 -37.94 5.34 -0.43
C VAL A 593 -36.63 6.04 -0.05
N ASP A 594 -36.72 7.00 0.87
CA ASP A 594 -35.54 7.65 1.47
C ASP A 594 -34.81 6.68 2.41
N VAL A 595 -33.48 6.60 2.29
CA VAL A 595 -32.69 5.64 3.07
C VAL A 595 -32.77 5.93 4.58
N GLN A 596 -32.78 7.20 5.02
CA GLN A 596 -32.91 7.49 6.45
C GLN A 596 -34.28 7.05 6.99
N TYR A 597 -35.34 7.23 6.21
CA TYR A 597 -36.66 6.68 6.57
C TYR A 597 -36.60 5.16 6.73
N LEU A 598 -35.99 4.45 5.76
CA LEU A 598 -35.88 2.99 5.79
C LEU A 598 -35.08 2.48 7.01
N LEU A 599 -34.02 3.19 7.42
CA LEU A 599 -33.26 2.88 8.65
C LEU A 599 -34.11 3.05 9.92
N LYS A 600 -34.99 4.05 9.95
CA LYS A 600 -35.86 4.32 11.11
C LYS A 600 -37.01 3.33 11.20
N GLU A 601 -37.59 2.97 10.06
CA GLU A 601 -38.70 2.02 9.96
C GLU A 601 -38.26 0.58 10.27
N SER A 602 -37.04 0.16 9.92
CA SER A 602 -36.59 -1.24 10.06
C SER A 602 -36.20 -1.60 11.49
N ALA A 603 -36.47 -2.83 11.95
CA ALA A 603 -36.10 -3.33 13.28
C ALA A 603 -34.68 -3.90 13.34
N MET A 604 -34.21 -4.52 12.23
CA MET A 604 -32.89 -5.14 12.15
C MET A 604 -32.26 -4.89 10.78
N MET A 605 -30.93 -4.99 10.69
CA MET A 605 -30.20 -4.84 9.43
C MET A 605 -29.14 -5.91 9.18
N ILE A 606 -29.05 -6.38 7.94
CA ILE A 606 -27.91 -7.10 7.37
C ILE A 606 -27.18 -6.16 6.40
N THR A 607 -25.89 -5.96 6.62
CA THR A 607 -25.01 -5.18 5.73
C THR A 607 -23.60 -5.77 5.78
N ASP A 608 -22.57 -5.09 5.29
CA ASP A 608 -21.21 -5.62 5.21
C ASP A 608 -20.13 -4.64 5.71
N TYR A 609 -19.88 -3.56 4.97
CA TYR A 609 -18.87 -2.54 5.27
C TYR A 609 -19.44 -1.12 5.24
N SER A 610 -20.77 -1.00 5.25
CA SER A 610 -21.46 0.26 5.00
C SER A 610 -21.35 1.22 6.19
N SER A 611 -21.16 2.51 5.91
CA SER A 611 -21.19 3.54 6.95
C SER A 611 -22.60 3.76 7.51
N VAL A 612 -23.66 3.36 6.80
CA VAL A 612 -25.06 3.43 7.29
C VAL A 612 -25.29 2.51 8.49
N ALA A 613 -24.42 1.51 8.69
CA ALA A 613 -24.43 0.66 9.86
C ALA A 613 -24.26 1.44 11.17
N PHE A 614 -23.43 2.48 11.17
CA PHE A 614 -23.29 3.35 12.34
C PHE A 614 -24.58 4.12 12.62
N ASP A 615 -25.20 4.71 11.60
CA ASP A 615 -26.48 5.40 11.74
C ASP A 615 -27.56 4.48 12.36
N PHE A 616 -27.68 3.24 11.87
CA PHE A 616 -28.63 2.27 12.41
C PHE A 616 -28.30 1.87 13.85
N SER A 617 -27.02 1.68 14.18
CA SER A 617 -26.58 1.34 15.54
C SER A 617 -26.92 2.42 16.57
N PHE A 618 -27.00 3.68 16.15
CA PHE A 618 -27.37 4.81 17.02
C PHE A 618 -28.85 4.78 17.43
N LEU A 619 -29.68 4.07 16.66
CA LEU A 619 -31.07 3.76 16.99
C LEU A 619 -31.20 2.56 17.94
N THR A 620 -30.07 2.01 18.44
CA THR A 620 -30.01 0.84 19.34
C THR A 620 -30.70 -0.39 18.75
N LYS A 621 -30.38 -0.68 17.48
CA LYS A 621 -30.95 -1.80 16.72
C LYS A 621 -29.86 -2.78 16.24
N PRO A 622 -30.14 -4.09 16.17
CA PRO A 622 -29.17 -5.12 15.87
C PRO A 622 -28.72 -5.11 14.41
N ILE A 623 -27.44 -5.46 14.21
CA ILE A 623 -26.77 -5.46 12.91
C ILE A 623 -25.98 -6.75 12.75
N ILE A 624 -26.12 -7.39 11.59
CA ILE A 624 -25.24 -8.45 11.12
C ILE A 624 -24.38 -7.91 9.97
N TYR A 625 -23.07 -8.09 10.07
CA TYR A 625 -22.07 -7.75 9.06
C TYR A 625 -21.64 -9.00 8.29
N TYR A 626 -22.14 -9.17 7.07
CA TYR A 626 -21.80 -10.28 6.18
C TYR A 626 -20.55 -9.97 5.34
N GLN A 627 -19.38 -10.39 5.81
CA GLN A 627 -18.07 -9.96 5.31
C GLN A 627 -17.29 -11.05 4.55
N PHE A 628 -17.97 -11.84 3.72
CA PHE A 628 -17.38 -12.94 2.94
C PHE A 628 -16.15 -12.54 2.09
N ASP A 629 -16.08 -11.28 1.61
CA ASP A 629 -15.01 -10.79 0.73
C ASP A 629 -14.06 -9.76 1.38
N ARG A 630 -13.90 -9.80 2.71
CA ARG A 630 -13.20 -8.77 3.52
C ARG A 630 -11.81 -8.43 3.02
N SER A 631 -11.00 -9.44 2.72
CA SER A 631 -9.62 -9.26 2.26
C SER A 631 -9.55 -8.47 0.95
N ARG A 632 -10.49 -8.74 0.02
CA ARG A 632 -10.61 -8.08 -1.28
C ARG A 632 -11.16 -6.66 -1.14
N PHE A 633 -12.19 -6.46 -0.33
CA PHE A 633 -12.85 -5.16 -0.15
C PHE A 633 -11.97 -4.12 0.56
N ILE A 634 -11.35 -4.51 1.68
CA ILE A 634 -10.48 -3.63 2.48
C ILE A 634 -9.16 -3.36 1.74
N GLY A 635 -8.64 -4.38 1.07
CA GLY A 635 -7.42 -4.30 0.28
C GLY A 635 -6.17 -4.00 1.11
N LYS A 636 -5.06 -3.70 0.43
CA LYS A 636 -3.71 -3.63 1.03
C LYS A 636 -3.50 -2.49 2.03
N LEU A 637 -4.35 -1.47 2.02
CA LEU A 637 -4.22 -0.31 2.90
C LEU A 637 -4.88 -0.51 4.28
N GLY A 638 -5.67 -1.58 4.44
CA GLY A 638 -6.36 -1.89 5.69
C GLY A 638 -7.58 -1.00 5.96
N SER A 639 -8.24 -1.27 7.08
CA SER A 639 -9.23 -0.38 7.70
C SER A 639 -8.54 0.60 8.64
N HIS A 640 -9.20 1.71 8.97
CA HIS A 640 -8.78 2.55 10.12
C HIS A 640 -9.35 2.05 11.45
N LEU A 641 -10.35 1.16 11.38
CA LEU A 641 -10.96 0.51 12.53
C LEU A 641 -10.32 -0.85 12.76
N ASP A 642 -10.33 -1.29 14.02
CA ASP A 642 -10.21 -2.71 14.32
C ASP A 642 -11.59 -3.33 14.17
N LEU A 643 -11.93 -3.77 12.95
CA LEU A 643 -13.30 -4.13 12.59
C LEU A 643 -13.92 -5.13 13.57
N ASP A 644 -13.15 -6.10 14.06
CA ASP A 644 -13.62 -7.16 14.97
C ASP A 644 -13.99 -6.62 16.37
N ASN A 645 -13.36 -5.51 16.79
CA ASN A 645 -13.53 -4.93 18.12
C ASN A 645 -14.34 -3.62 18.12
N ASP A 646 -14.48 -2.99 16.96
CA ASP A 646 -15.08 -1.67 16.82
C ASP A 646 -16.43 -1.66 16.10
N LEU A 647 -16.72 -2.61 15.19
CA LEU A 647 -17.99 -2.59 14.48
C LEU A 647 -19.16 -2.90 15.43
N PRO A 648 -20.23 -2.08 15.45
CA PRO A 648 -21.36 -2.25 16.36
C PRO A 648 -22.37 -3.30 15.86
N GLY A 649 -21.95 -4.56 15.80
CA GLY A 649 -22.77 -5.69 15.34
C GLY A 649 -21.99 -7.01 15.29
N ASP A 650 -22.68 -8.08 14.95
CA ASP A 650 -22.08 -9.41 14.79
C ASP A 650 -21.48 -9.55 13.39
N ILE A 651 -20.25 -10.06 13.29
CA ILE A 651 -19.55 -10.25 12.02
C ILE A 651 -19.59 -11.73 11.65
N VAL A 652 -20.07 -12.03 10.45
CA VAL A 652 -20.20 -13.38 9.92
C VAL A 652 -19.65 -13.47 8.50
N TYR A 653 -19.25 -14.67 8.10
CA TYR A 653 -18.61 -14.93 6.80
C TYR A 653 -19.39 -15.92 5.94
N ASP A 654 -20.32 -16.64 6.54
CA ASP A 654 -21.18 -17.65 5.92
C ASP A 654 -22.66 -17.38 6.20
N GLN A 655 -23.52 -18.04 5.42
CA GLN A 655 -24.96 -17.87 5.47
C GLN A 655 -25.61 -18.56 6.68
N GLU A 656 -25.07 -19.68 7.15
CA GLU A 656 -25.63 -20.42 8.30
C GLU A 656 -25.60 -19.55 9.57
N SER A 657 -24.46 -18.88 9.79
CA SER A 657 -24.31 -17.93 10.89
C SER A 657 -25.29 -16.75 10.80
N ILE A 658 -25.66 -16.31 9.59
CA ILE A 658 -26.69 -15.27 9.40
C ILE A 658 -28.04 -15.78 9.88
N LEU A 659 -28.47 -16.96 9.42
CA LEU A 659 -29.77 -17.53 9.76
C LEU A 659 -29.91 -17.77 11.27
N GLN A 660 -28.86 -18.29 11.90
CA GLN A 660 -28.81 -18.49 13.35
C GLN A 660 -28.98 -17.16 14.11
N LEU A 661 -28.24 -16.11 13.71
CA LEU A 661 -28.34 -14.80 14.36
C LEU A 661 -29.68 -14.12 14.09
N VAL A 662 -30.25 -14.26 12.88
CA VAL A 662 -31.59 -13.74 12.57
C VAL A 662 -32.63 -14.40 13.47
N GLU A 663 -32.56 -15.72 13.69
CA GLU A 663 -33.44 -16.38 14.64
C GLU A 663 -33.23 -15.90 16.08
N GLU A 664 -31.97 -15.80 16.54
CA GLU A 664 -31.64 -15.29 17.88
C GLU A 664 -32.24 -13.90 18.12
N TYR A 665 -32.04 -12.97 17.17
CA TYR A 665 -32.58 -11.62 17.28
C TYR A 665 -34.10 -11.58 17.13
N ALA A 666 -34.69 -12.43 16.29
CA ALA A 666 -36.15 -12.49 16.17
C ALA A 666 -36.83 -12.99 17.45
N GLN A 667 -36.19 -13.90 18.19
CA GLN A 667 -36.62 -14.37 19.52
C GLN A 667 -36.51 -13.28 20.59
N SER A 668 -35.47 -12.44 20.51
CA SER A 668 -35.22 -11.34 21.44
C SER A 668 -35.88 -10.03 21.01
N ASP A 669 -36.97 -10.08 20.26
CA ASP A 669 -37.70 -8.90 19.75
C ASP A 669 -36.83 -7.85 19.03
N PHE A 670 -35.78 -8.31 18.35
CA PHE A 670 -34.75 -7.50 17.70
C PHE A 670 -34.06 -6.51 18.65
N GLU A 671 -33.84 -6.88 19.91
CA GLU A 671 -33.01 -6.11 20.84
C GLU A 671 -31.51 -6.21 20.49
N MET A 672 -30.80 -5.09 20.59
CA MET A 672 -29.36 -5.03 20.35
C MET A 672 -28.58 -5.58 21.55
N LYS A 673 -27.59 -6.45 21.31
CA LYS A 673 -26.68 -6.96 22.35
C LYS A 673 -25.94 -5.80 23.05
N LYS A 674 -25.79 -5.87 24.38
CA LYS A 674 -25.13 -4.82 25.19
C LYS A 674 -23.70 -4.51 24.75
N GLU A 675 -22.94 -5.51 24.33
CA GLU A 675 -21.60 -5.31 23.80
C GLU A 675 -21.61 -4.44 22.54
N ASN A 676 -22.62 -4.63 21.68
CA ASN A 676 -22.78 -3.86 20.46
C ASN A 676 -23.23 -2.42 20.75
N GLU A 677 -24.05 -2.19 21.78
CA GLU A 677 -24.36 -0.83 22.25
C GLU A 677 -23.10 -0.08 22.75
N ILE A 678 -22.25 -0.76 23.52
CA ILE A 678 -20.97 -0.20 23.98
C ILE A 678 -20.10 0.14 22.78
N ARG A 679 -20.01 -0.75 21.78
CA ARG A 679 -19.27 -0.48 20.53
C ARG A 679 -19.86 0.71 19.77
N ALA A 680 -21.19 0.81 19.65
CA ALA A 680 -21.87 1.92 18.99
C ALA A 680 -21.60 3.27 19.69
N SER A 681 -21.59 3.28 21.02
CA SER A 681 -21.35 4.48 21.82
C SER A 681 -19.97 5.12 21.57
N LYS A 682 -18.96 4.33 21.16
CA LYS A 682 -17.65 4.86 20.74
C LYS A 682 -17.77 5.86 19.59
N PHE A 683 -18.76 5.69 18.72
CA PHE A 683 -18.97 6.48 17.51
C PHE A 683 -20.02 7.58 17.65
N LEU A 684 -20.68 7.71 18.81
CA LEU A 684 -21.67 8.76 19.05
C LEU A 684 -21.41 9.46 20.38
N LYS A 685 -20.89 10.70 20.32
CA LYS A 685 -20.66 11.49 21.54
C LYS A 685 -21.93 12.12 22.12
N PHE A 686 -22.84 12.56 21.25
CA PHE A 686 -24.06 13.27 21.63
C PHE A 686 -25.26 12.53 21.06
N LYS A 687 -26.10 11.96 21.94
CA LYS A 687 -27.38 11.35 21.58
C LYS A 687 -28.50 12.36 21.86
N ASP A 688 -28.54 13.42 21.05
CA ASP A 688 -29.52 14.51 21.14
C ASP A 688 -29.86 15.08 19.74
N LEU A 689 -30.81 16.02 19.68
CA LEU A 689 -31.25 16.67 18.43
C LEU A 689 -30.59 18.04 18.19
N ARG A 690 -29.36 18.24 18.70
CA ARG A 690 -28.65 19.54 18.68
C ARG A 690 -27.38 19.55 17.84
N SER A 691 -27.21 18.59 16.93
CA SER A 691 -26.01 18.48 16.08
C SER A 691 -25.90 19.66 15.12
N SER A 692 -27.00 20.05 14.48
CA SER A 692 -27.03 21.19 13.55
C SER A 692 -26.71 22.53 14.24
N GLU A 693 -27.19 22.71 15.47
CA GLU A 693 -26.87 23.88 16.30
C GLU A 693 -25.37 23.94 16.63
N ARG A 694 -24.78 22.83 17.10
CA ARG A 694 -23.34 22.74 17.39
C ARG A 694 -22.50 23.04 16.15
N ILE A 695 -22.87 22.47 15.00
CA ILE A 695 -22.21 22.74 13.72
C ILE A 695 -22.32 24.24 13.39
N TYR A 696 -23.51 24.84 13.47
CA TYR A 696 -23.72 26.26 13.17
C TYR A 696 -22.83 27.17 14.05
N ASN A 697 -22.73 26.86 15.34
CA ASN A 697 -21.90 27.60 16.29
C ASN A 697 -20.41 27.54 15.93
N GLU A 698 -19.88 26.35 15.59
CA GLU A 698 -18.49 26.19 15.20
C GLU A 698 -18.19 26.80 13.81
N VAL A 699 -19.09 26.62 12.84
CA VAL A 699 -19.01 27.28 11.53
C VAL A 699 -19.06 28.79 11.67
N THR A 700 -19.77 29.34 12.65
CA THR A 700 -19.81 30.80 12.89
C THR A 700 -18.47 31.32 13.43
N LYS A 701 -17.83 30.59 14.35
CA LYS A 701 -16.58 30.97 15.00
C LYS A 701 -15.33 30.81 14.12
N VAL A 702 -15.37 29.93 13.12
CA VAL A 702 -14.17 29.60 12.32
C VAL A 702 -13.57 30.82 11.61
N ARG A 703 -12.24 30.95 11.69
CA ARG A 703 -11.46 32.00 11.02
C ARG A 703 -10.45 31.37 10.07
N LYS A 704 -10.14 32.09 8.99
CA LYS A 704 -9.12 31.65 8.03
C LYS A 704 -7.75 31.69 8.69
N LYS A 705 -6.91 30.69 8.40
CA LYS A 705 -5.55 30.59 8.96
C LYS A 705 -4.66 31.74 8.50
N GLY A 706 -3.69 32.09 9.34
CA GLY A 706 -2.60 33.01 8.98
C GLY A 706 -1.72 32.47 7.84
N ILE A 707 -1.09 33.39 7.09
CA ILE A 707 -0.33 33.10 5.86
C ILE A 707 0.80 32.09 6.10
N ILE A 708 1.53 32.20 7.22
CA ILE A 708 2.66 31.32 7.56
C ILE A 708 2.21 29.86 7.76
N LYS A 709 1.14 29.67 8.54
CA LYS A 709 0.56 28.35 8.83
C LYS A 709 0.08 27.67 7.54
N SER A 710 -0.57 28.44 6.65
CA SER A 710 -0.97 27.97 5.32
C SER A 710 0.22 27.62 4.41
N ALA A 711 1.32 28.39 4.45
CA ALA A 711 2.51 28.13 3.65
C ALA A 711 3.23 26.83 4.05
N LEU A 712 3.35 26.56 5.35
CA LEU A 712 3.95 25.32 5.90
C LEU A 712 3.13 24.06 5.55
N GLU A 713 1.81 24.20 5.37
CA GLU A 713 0.92 23.10 4.97
C GLU A 713 0.91 22.85 3.45
N SER A 714 1.42 23.80 2.68
CA SER A 714 1.36 23.75 1.23
C SER A 714 2.09 22.52 0.67
N LYS A 715 1.54 21.97 -0.41
CA LYS A 715 2.17 20.87 -1.16
C LYS A 715 3.60 21.23 -1.57
N LYS A 716 3.86 22.50 -1.88
CA LYS A 716 5.20 23.00 -2.23
C LYS A 716 6.19 22.87 -1.07
N TYR A 717 5.80 23.26 0.14
CA TYR A 717 6.66 23.09 1.33
C TYR A 717 6.92 21.60 1.60
N ARG A 718 5.89 20.75 1.53
CA ARG A 718 6.06 19.29 1.70
C ARG A 718 7.01 18.69 0.67
N ASP A 719 6.85 19.05 -0.61
CA ASP A 719 7.74 18.61 -1.68
C ASP A 719 9.19 19.08 -1.43
N PHE A 720 9.36 20.32 -0.96
CA PHE A 720 10.66 20.86 -0.56
C PHE A 720 11.24 20.11 0.65
N TYR A 721 10.48 19.92 1.72
CA TYR A 721 10.91 19.20 2.92
C TYR A 721 11.26 17.74 2.60
N ASN A 722 10.51 17.08 1.74
CA ASN A 722 10.81 15.74 1.26
C ASN A 722 12.12 15.70 0.46
N ARG A 723 12.42 16.73 -0.34
CA ARG A 723 13.72 16.88 -1.02
C ARG A 723 14.83 17.15 -0.01
N PHE A 724 14.60 18.02 0.98
CA PHE A 724 15.55 18.31 2.05
C PHE A 724 15.89 17.05 2.86
N ARG A 725 14.89 16.25 3.26
CA ARG A 725 15.05 14.98 3.98
C ARG A 725 15.86 13.93 3.20
N LYS A 726 15.82 13.99 1.87
CA LYS A 726 16.63 13.14 0.96
C LYS A 726 17.99 13.74 0.62
N SER A 727 18.26 14.98 1.04
CA SER A 727 19.53 15.65 0.77
C SER A 727 20.62 15.16 1.72
N ARG A 728 21.88 15.31 1.29
CA ARG A 728 23.05 15.03 2.13
C ARG A 728 23.17 15.93 3.38
N TYR A 729 22.38 17.00 3.47
CA TYR A 729 22.43 17.98 4.56
C TYR A 729 21.51 17.64 5.73
N TYR A 730 20.50 16.79 5.53
CA TYR A 730 19.49 16.51 6.55
C TYR A 730 20.09 15.94 7.84
N PHE A 731 20.87 14.87 7.74
CA PHE A 731 21.46 14.22 8.91
C PHE A 731 22.42 15.13 9.69
N PRO A 732 23.35 15.86 9.04
CA PRO A 732 24.12 16.89 9.74
C PRO A 732 23.27 17.91 10.49
N SER A 733 22.20 18.45 9.87
CA SER A 733 21.31 19.41 10.52
C SER A 733 20.56 18.81 11.71
N MET A 734 20.12 17.56 11.62
CA MET A 734 19.43 16.89 12.72
C MET A 734 20.36 16.50 13.87
N LYS A 735 21.61 16.15 13.58
CA LYS A 735 22.65 15.94 14.61
C LYS A 735 22.92 17.23 15.38
N LEU A 736 23.06 18.35 14.67
CA LEU A 736 23.21 19.66 15.29
C LEU A 736 21.98 20.03 16.13
N PHE A 737 20.78 19.84 15.58
CA PHE A 737 19.52 20.07 16.29
C PHE A 737 19.44 19.24 17.58
N TYR A 738 19.76 17.94 17.52
CA TYR A 738 19.79 17.08 18.71
C TYR A 738 20.82 17.56 19.73
N ALA A 739 22.04 17.90 19.31
CA ALA A 739 23.08 18.39 20.20
C ALA A 739 22.68 19.69 20.93
N ILE A 740 22.02 20.61 20.23
CA ILE A 740 21.47 21.85 20.80
C ILE A 740 20.30 21.54 21.74
N ALA A 741 19.32 20.76 21.28
CA ALA A 741 18.14 20.39 22.06
C ALA A 741 18.51 19.68 23.37
N LYS A 742 19.51 18.77 23.32
CA LYS A 742 20.04 18.05 24.48
C LYS A 742 20.62 19.00 25.53
N ARG A 743 21.18 20.15 25.14
CA ARG A 743 21.78 21.14 26.05
C ARG A 743 20.74 22.13 26.60
N ILE A 744 19.80 22.56 25.77
CA ILE A 744 18.88 23.67 26.10
C ILE A 744 17.59 23.17 26.76
N LEU A 745 17.04 22.02 26.32
CA LEU A 745 15.74 21.57 26.79
C LEU A 745 15.87 20.72 28.07
N PRO A 746 14.95 20.87 29.05
CA PRO A 746 14.92 20.01 30.23
C PRO A 746 14.41 18.60 29.89
N VAL A 747 14.93 17.62 30.63
CA VAL A 747 14.41 16.24 30.62
C VAL A 747 13.03 16.24 31.29
N ASP A 748 12.04 15.62 30.63
CA ASP A 748 10.69 15.45 31.15
C ASP A 748 10.63 14.13 31.93
N LYS A 749 10.46 14.22 33.26
CA LYS A 749 10.49 13.07 34.19
C LYS A 749 9.41 12.03 33.87
N ASN A 750 8.31 12.44 33.25
CA ASN A 750 7.17 11.55 32.95
C ASN A 750 7.15 11.08 31.49
N LEU A 751 8.22 11.32 30.72
CA LEU A 751 8.27 11.00 29.29
C LEU A 751 9.07 9.71 29.01
N ILE A 752 8.40 8.71 28.44
CA ILE A 752 9.00 7.44 28.02
C ILE A 752 8.99 7.36 26.49
N LEU A 753 10.09 6.91 25.89
CA LEU A 753 10.19 6.66 24.46
C LEU A 753 10.43 5.18 24.19
N PHE A 754 9.53 4.57 23.41
CA PHE A 754 9.63 3.18 22.94
C PHE A 754 9.99 3.13 21.46
N GLU A 755 10.92 2.24 21.08
CA GLU A 755 11.23 1.90 19.69
C GLU A 755 11.37 0.37 19.57
N SER A 756 10.77 -0.23 18.54
CA SER A 756 10.95 -1.65 18.24
C SER A 756 11.29 -1.86 16.75
N GLY A 757 12.24 -2.75 16.48
CA GLY A 757 12.62 -3.15 15.12
C GLY A 757 13.08 -1.98 14.24
N VAL A 758 13.84 -1.03 14.82
CA VAL A 758 14.28 0.20 14.13
C VAL A 758 13.09 1.06 13.69
N GLY A 759 12.06 1.13 14.54
CA GLY A 759 10.81 1.84 14.30
C GLY A 759 9.97 1.26 13.16
N LYS A 760 10.12 -0.04 12.86
CA LYS A 760 9.31 -0.72 11.82
C LYS A 760 8.11 -1.46 12.41
N GLN A 761 8.09 -1.69 13.71
CA GLN A 761 7.14 -2.58 14.37
C GLN A 761 6.55 -1.94 15.65
N TYR A 762 5.34 -2.37 15.98
CA TYR A 762 4.78 -2.37 17.33
C TYR A 762 4.69 -3.85 17.70
N SER A 763 5.72 -4.36 18.36
CA SER A 763 5.90 -5.77 18.66
C SER A 763 7.09 -5.92 19.62
N ASP A 764 7.35 -7.17 20.00
CA ASP A 764 8.51 -7.59 20.79
C ASP A 764 8.50 -7.00 22.21
N SER A 765 9.52 -7.22 23.02
CA SER A 765 9.50 -6.89 24.44
C SER A 765 9.13 -5.43 24.77
N PRO A 766 9.52 -4.41 23.97
CA PRO A 766 9.05 -3.04 24.18
C PRO A 766 7.51 -2.89 24.17
N ARG A 767 6.79 -3.69 23.38
CA ARG A 767 5.31 -3.66 23.29
C ARG A 767 4.68 -4.11 24.59
N TYR A 768 5.15 -5.25 25.10
CA TYR A 768 4.56 -5.87 26.29
C TYR A 768 4.85 -5.04 27.56
N ILE A 769 6.03 -4.44 27.67
CA ILE A 769 6.33 -3.44 28.73
C ILE A 769 5.36 -2.25 28.65
N TYR A 770 5.12 -1.74 27.45
CA TYR A 770 4.18 -0.62 27.26
C TYR A 770 2.73 -1.00 27.59
N GLU A 771 2.28 -2.18 27.17
CA GLU A 771 0.92 -2.66 27.47
C GLU A 771 0.71 -2.87 28.97
N GLU A 772 1.73 -3.35 29.70
CA GLU A 772 1.66 -3.47 31.16
C GLU A 772 1.59 -2.09 31.86
N ILE A 773 2.36 -1.09 31.39
CA ILE A 773 2.26 0.30 31.87
C ILE A 773 0.83 0.85 31.69
N LEU A 774 0.20 0.56 30.55
CA LEU A 774 -1.18 0.98 30.28
C LEU A 774 -2.19 0.23 31.14
N LYS A 775 -2.03 -1.09 31.30
CA LYS A 775 -2.90 -1.94 32.13
C LYS A 775 -2.95 -1.44 33.57
N ARG A 776 -1.79 -1.02 34.11
CA ARG A 776 -1.67 -0.43 35.46
C ARG A 776 -2.06 1.06 35.54
N ARG A 777 -2.42 1.69 34.41
CA ARG A 777 -2.82 3.10 34.29
C ARG A 777 -1.77 4.07 34.86
N LEU A 778 -0.49 3.76 34.68
CA LEU A 778 0.59 4.64 35.13
C LEU A 778 0.57 5.95 34.33
N LYS A 779 0.69 7.09 35.00
CA LYS A 779 0.51 8.44 34.42
C LYS A 779 1.75 8.95 33.64
N TYR A 780 2.22 8.16 32.68
CA TYR A 780 3.34 8.52 31.80
C TYR A 780 2.86 9.11 30.48
N LYS A 781 3.65 10.04 29.93
CA LYS A 781 3.55 10.47 28.53
C LYS A 781 4.39 9.49 27.70
N VAL A 782 3.75 8.78 26.78
CA VAL A 782 4.43 7.75 26.00
C VAL A 782 4.64 8.22 24.57
N ILE A 783 5.85 8.03 24.06
CA ILE A 783 6.20 8.26 22.66
C ILE A 783 6.56 6.93 22.01
N TRP A 784 5.72 6.47 21.10
CA TRP A 784 6.01 5.26 20.31
C TRP A 784 6.62 5.62 18.96
N VAL A 785 7.83 5.15 18.69
CA VAL A 785 8.53 5.36 17.41
C VAL A 785 8.11 4.26 16.43
N CYS A 786 7.24 4.58 15.48
CA CYS A 786 6.85 3.66 14.42
C CYS A 786 6.60 4.34 13.07
N ASN A 787 7.22 3.80 12.02
CA ASN A 787 7.06 4.25 10.65
C ASN A 787 5.74 3.80 10.02
N LYS A 788 5.17 2.68 10.47
CA LYS A 788 3.81 2.23 10.09
C LYS A 788 2.76 3.05 10.85
N GLN A 789 1.59 3.20 10.23
CA GLN A 789 0.42 3.84 10.85
C GLN A 789 -0.13 2.84 11.88
N ILE A 790 -0.17 3.24 13.16
CA ILE A 790 -0.65 2.41 14.27
C ILE A 790 -1.42 3.35 15.19
N ARG A 791 -2.59 2.88 15.64
CA ARG A 791 -3.44 3.58 16.59
C ARG A 791 -3.16 3.07 18.00
N PHE A 792 -3.12 4.00 18.94
CA PHE A 792 -3.06 3.69 20.36
C PHE A 792 -4.35 4.19 21.00
N ASN A 793 -4.95 3.38 21.87
CA ASN A 793 -6.18 3.75 22.57
C ASN A 793 -5.91 4.68 23.75
N ASP A 794 -4.67 4.74 24.23
CA ASP A 794 -4.27 5.63 25.31
C ASP A 794 -4.04 7.08 24.80
N PRO A 795 -4.74 8.09 25.34
CA PRO A 795 -4.60 9.48 24.92
C PRO A 795 -3.23 10.08 25.28
N ASN A 796 -2.48 9.48 26.21
CA ASN A 796 -1.13 9.93 26.57
C ASN A 796 -0.05 9.34 25.66
N THR A 797 -0.43 8.46 24.73
CA THR A 797 0.49 7.82 23.80
C THR A 797 0.48 8.52 22.45
N LYS A 798 1.66 9.00 22.05
CA LYS A 798 1.87 9.67 20.76
C LYS A 798 2.82 8.88 19.88
N ARG A 799 2.33 8.53 18.69
CA ARG A 799 3.16 7.94 17.64
C ARG A 799 4.02 9.01 16.96
N ILE A 800 5.30 8.70 16.70
CA ILE A 800 6.17 9.51 15.84
C ILE A 800 6.91 8.67 14.80
N LYS A 801 7.32 9.31 13.70
CA LYS A 801 8.14 8.66 12.66
C LYS A 801 9.62 8.70 13.04
N ARG A 802 10.32 7.60 12.81
CA ARG A 802 11.76 7.49 13.08
C ARG A 802 12.56 8.50 12.25
N LEU A 803 13.63 9.04 12.84
CA LEU A 803 14.52 10.04 12.23
C LEU A 803 13.79 11.32 11.77
N SER A 804 12.59 11.62 12.26
CA SER A 804 11.91 12.91 12.06
C SER A 804 12.47 13.97 13.02
N PRO A 805 12.23 15.28 12.80
CA PRO A 805 12.60 16.30 13.78
C PRO A 805 12.02 16.02 15.18
N GLN A 806 10.78 15.51 15.24
CA GLN A 806 10.15 15.06 16.49
C GLN A 806 10.91 13.92 17.17
N TYR A 807 11.46 12.98 16.41
CA TYR A 807 12.29 11.89 16.94
C TYR A 807 13.49 12.41 17.72
N TYR A 808 14.24 13.36 17.15
CA TYR A 808 15.36 13.97 17.85
C TYR A 808 14.92 14.82 19.05
N TYR A 809 13.79 15.53 18.93
CA TYR A 809 13.23 16.32 20.02
C TYR A 809 12.85 15.46 21.24
N TYR A 810 12.12 14.36 21.02
CA TYR A 810 11.67 13.50 22.11
C TYR A 810 12.81 12.68 22.71
N LEU A 811 13.77 12.20 21.89
CA LEU A 811 14.99 11.57 22.42
C LEU A 811 15.74 12.53 23.36
N ALA A 812 15.89 13.80 22.99
CA ALA A 812 16.61 14.77 23.82
C ALA A 812 15.93 15.08 25.17
N ARG A 813 14.62 14.79 25.29
CA ARG A 813 13.80 15.12 26.48
C ARG A 813 13.37 13.91 27.31
N ALA A 814 13.31 12.71 26.75
CA ALA A 814 12.76 11.55 27.44
C ALA A 814 13.62 11.14 28.66
N ARG A 815 12.95 10.79 29.76
CA ARG A 815 13.57 10.25 30.98
C ARG A 815 13.94 8.79 30.79
N VAL A 816 13.13 8.02 30.07
CA VAL A 816 13.36 6.60 29.80
C VAL A 816 13.33 6.32 28.29
N TRP A 817 14.32 5.59 27.81
CA TRP A 817 14.36 5.02 26.46
C TRP A 817 14.24 3.50 26.57
N VAL A 818 13.31 2.90 25.82
CA VAL A 818 13.12 1.44 25.74
C VAL A 818 13.29 1.01 24.28
N ASN A 819 14.21 0.08 24.03
CA ASN A 819 14.48 -0.41 22.67
C ASN A 819 14.96 -1.86 22.69
N ASN A 820 14.62 -2.63 21.66
CA ASN A 820 15.10 -4.00 21.44
C ASN A 820 16.31 -4.10 20.49
N GLN A 821 16.68 -2.97 19.90
CA GLN A 821 17.88 -2.80 19.10
C GLN A 821 18.61 -1.52 19.51
N ASN A 822 19.68 -1.17 18.78
CA ASN A 822 20.39 0.07 19.01
C ASN A 822 19.72 1.27 18.34
N PHE A 823 19.60 2.37 19.09
CA PHE A 823 19.44 3.70 18.51
C PHE A 823 20.61 4.05 17.58
N PRO A 824 20.46 5.02 16.65
CA PRO A 824 21.57 5.44 15.81
C PRO A 824 22.80 5.82 16.65
N THR A 825 23.95 5.21 16.40
CA THR A 825 25.16 5.28 17.25
C THR A 825 25.73 6.69 17.46
N TYR A 826 25.33 7.67 16.65
CA TYR A 826 25.69 9.08 16.84
C TYR A 826 24.78 9.82 17.84
N ILE A 827 23.76 9.16 18.38
CA ILE A 827 22.87 9.70 19.40
C ILE A 827 23.38 9.20 20.74
N ILE A 828 23.84 10.14 21.57
CA ILE A 828 24.34 9.85 22.90
C ILE A 828 23.31 10.34 23.91
N LYS A 829 22.85 9.46 24.80
CA LYS A 829 21.90 9.80 25.88
C LYS A 829 22.45 10.86 26.84
N ARG A 830 21.58 11.42 27.68
CA ARG A 830 22.00 12.27 28.81
C ARG A 830 22.21 11.39 30.04
N PRO A 831 23.03 11.82 31.02
CA PRO A 831 23.15 11.10 32.29
C PRO A 831 21.80 10.89 32.99
N GLN A 832 20.90 11.88 32.91
CA GLN A 832 19.56 11.79 33.49
C GLN A 832 18.58 10.90 32.70
N THR A 833 18.99 10.33 31.57
CA THR A 833 18.14 9.43 30.77
C THR A 833 18.53 8.00 31.05
N THR A 834 17.55 7.17 31.43
CA THR A 834 17.71 5.73 31.60
C THR A 834 17.43 5.02 30.27
N TYR A 835 18.36 4.21 29.78
CA TYR A 835 18.22 3.41 28.57
C TYR A 835 18.12 1.93 28.93
N ILE A 836 16.93 1.39 28.71
CA ILE A 836 16.57 -0.02 28.84
C ILE A 836 16.71 -0.68 27.48
N GLN A 837 17.69 -1.57 27.34
CA GLN A 837 17.90 -2.43 26.18
C GLN A 837 17.24 -3.77 26.44
N THR A 838 16.24 -4.14 25.64
CA THR A 838 15.56 -5.43 25.78
C THR A 838 16.24 -6.54 24.98
N TRP A 839 17.12 -6.19 24.03
CA TRP A 839 17.58 -7.10 22.98
C TRP A 839 16.41 -7.83 22.30
N HIS A 840 16.67 -8.88 21.52
CA HIS A 840 15.67 -9.49 20.64
C HIS A 840 15.79 -11.01 20.49
N GLY A 841 16.35 -11.69 21.49
CA GLY A 841 16.34 -13.16 21.54
C GLY A 841 17.54 -13.76 22.25
N THR A 842 17.39 -15.02 22.65
CA THR A 842 18.45 -15.82 23.26
C THR A 842 19.56 -16.09 22.24
N PRO A 843 20.84 -15.81 22.56
CA PRO A 843 21.94 -16.02 21.62
C PRO A 843 22.16 -17.51 21.29
N LEU A 844 21.90 -17.93 20.05
CA LEU A 844 22.40 -19.21 19.52
C LEU A 844 23.80 -19.04 18.90
N LYS A 845 23.92 -18.02 18.05
CA LYS A 845 25.12 -17.74 17.23
C LYS A 845 26.06 -16.82 18.00
N LYS A 846 27.36 -17.03 17.89
CA LYS A 846 28.37 -16.11 18.42
C LYS A 846 28.19 -14.71 17.82
N MET A 847 28.41 -13.67 18.63
CA MET A 847 28.16 -12.28 18.25
C MET A 847 29.29 -11.34 18.68
N LEU A 848 29.49 -10.29 17.89
CA LEU A 848 30.39 -9.16 18.18
C LEU A 848 31.83 -9.59 18.57
N PHE A 849 32.20 -9.51 19.84
CA PHE A 849 33.56 -9.82 20.29
C PHE A 849 33.85 -11.32 20.37
N ASP A 850 32.81 -12.16 20.26
CA ASP A 850 32.94 -13.62 20.29
C ASP A 850 33.04 -14.23 18.88
N ILE A 851 33.13 -13.40 17.82
CA ILE A 851 33.39 -13.86 16.44
C ILE A 851 34.78 -13.40 15.98
N GLU A 852 35.50 -14.27 15.28
CA GLU A 852 36.87 -13.99 14.80
C GLU A 852 36.90 -12.93 13.69
N GLU A 853 35.94 -12.97 12.75
CA GLU A 853 35.85 -12.01 11.66
C GLU A 853 34.40 -11.58 11.39
N VAL A 854 34.18 -10.27 11.21
CA VAL A 854 32.85 -9.71 10.90
C VAL A 854 32.71 -9.47 9.41
N GLN A 855 32.25 -10.47 8.67
CA GLN A 855 32.04 -10.35 7.22
C GLN A 855 30.95 -9.30 6.86
N GLY A 856 31.16 -8.58 5.76
CA GLY A 856 30.16 -7.67 5.18
C GLY A 856 29.96 -6.33 5.91
N ARG A 857 30.86 -5.93 6.84
CA ARG A 857 30.79 -4.67 7.58
C ARG A 857 32.02 -3.78 7.35
N ASN A 858 31.85 -2.47 7.49
CA ASN A 858 32.94 -1.49 7.36
C ASN A 858 33.88 -1.53 8.57
N GLU A 859 35.15 -1.21 8.37
CA GLU A 859 36.17 -0.98 9.42
C GLU A 859 35.60 -0.15 10.61
N GLY A 860 35.99 -0.55 11.82
CA GLY A 860 35.51 0.05 13.09
C GLY A 860 34.05 -0.26 13.45
N TYR A 861 33.42 -1.29 12.86
CA TYR A 861 32.06 -1.71 13.23
C TYR A 861 31.97 -2.15 14.69
N LEU A 862 32.87 -3.02 15.14
CA LEU A 862 32.90 -3.51 16.53
C LEU A 862 33.03 -2.37 17.53
N GLU A 863 33.96 -1.43 17.32
CA GLU A 863 34.12 -0.26 18.18
C GLU A 863 32.87 0.62 18.26
N ARG A 864 32.18 0.83 17.13
CA ARG A 864 30.93 1.62 17.12
C ARG A 864 29.82 0.94 17.91
N VAL A 865 29.71 -0.38 17.83
CA VAL A 865 28.70 -1.14 18.59
C VAL A 865 29.08 -1.16 20.06
N TYR A 866 30.34 -1.42 20.40
CA TYR A 866 30.85 -1.39 21.77
C TYR A 866 30.62 -0.02 22.44
N ASN A 867 30.87 1.08 21.73
CA ASN A 867 30.56 2.41 22.26
C ASN A 867 29.05 2.64 22.44
N ALA A 868 28.20 1.95 21.68
CA ALA A 868 26.75 2.01 21.89
C ALA A 868 26.32 1.17 23.10
N THR A 869 26.93 0.00 23.35
CA THR A 869 26.59 -0.84 24.52
C THR A 869 26.90 -0.13 25.84
N LYS A 870 27.96 0.68 25.88
CA LYS A 870 28.29 1.57 27.02
C LYS A 870 27.20 2.58 27.38
N THR A 871 26.26 2.83 26.47
CA THR A 871 25.13 3.75 26.73
C THR A 871 23.91 3.05 27.32
N TRP A 872 23.91 1.73 27.48
CA TRP A 872 22.79 0.99 28.06
C TRP A 872 22.92 1.02 29.59
N ASP A 873 21.87 1.45 30.29
CA ASP A 873 21.84 1.40 31.76
C ASP A 873 21.36 0.03 32.26
N TYR A 874 20.46 -0.61 31.51
CA TYR A 874 19.94 -1.94 31.77
C TYR A 874 19.89 -2.77 30.49
N LEU A 875 20.25 -4.06 30.59
CA LEU A 875 20.08 -5.07 29.56
C LEU A 875 19.18 -6.19 30.11
N ILE A 876 18.06 -6.47 29.44
CA ILE A 876 17.18 -7.60 29.83
C ILE A 876 17.77 -8.91 29.34
N SER A 877 17.71 -9.93 30.19
CA SER A 877 18.16 -11.28 29.90
C SER A 877 17.06 -12.30 30.22
N PRO A 878 16.82 -13.28 29.32
CA PRO A 878 15.82 -14.32 29.52
C PRO A 878 16.28 -15.44 30.47
N SER A 879 17.60 -15.63 30.63
CA SER A 879 18.16 -16.75 31.39
C SER A 879 19.62 -16.50 31.78
N PRO A 880 20.16 -17.23 32.78
CA PRO A 880 21.59 -17.17 33.13
C PRO A 880 22.52 -17.47 31.95
N TYR A 881 22.10 -18.37 31.06
CA TYR A 881 22.81 -18.67 29.81
C TYR A 881 22.96 -17.42 28.93
N ALA A 882 21.84 -16.72 28.67
CA ALA A 882 21.87 -15.52 27.85
C ALA A 882 22.68 -14.40 28.52
N THR A 883 22.64 -14.29 29.85
CA THR A 883 23.48 -13.36 30.62
C THR A 883 24.97 -13.60 30.37
N GLY A 884 25.41 -14.87 30.44
CA GLY A 884 26.80 -15.24 30.16
C GLY A 884 27.23 -14.83 28.75
N ALA A 885 26.41 -15.18 27.75
CA ALA A 885 26.67 -14.83 26.36
C ALA A 885 26.69 -13.30 26.13
N PHE A 886 25.78 -12.54 26.76
CA PHE A 886 25.75 -11.09 26.63
C PHE A 886 26.95 -10.41 27.29
N LYS A 887 27.38 -10.87 28.47
CA LYS A 887 28.57 -10.33 29.15
C LYS A 887 29.81 -10.48 28.26
N SER A 888 30.01 -11.65 27.65
CA SER A 888 31.14 -11.89 26.74
C SER A 888 31.01 -11.09 25.45
N ALA A 889 29.95 -11.32 24.68
CA ALA A 889 29.75 -10.77 23.34
C ALA A 889 29.78 -9.24 23.32
N PHE A 890 29.18 -8.59 24.33
CA PHE A 890 29.06 -7.15 24.40
C PHE A 890 30.13 -6.48 25.26
N ARG A 891 30.94 -7.28 26.00
CA ARG A 891 31.81 -6.79 27.07
C ARG A 891 31.05 -5.81 27.97
N TYR A 892 29.85 -6.21 28.36
CA TYR A 892 28.90 -5.35 29.05
C TYR A 892 29.10 -5.44 30.56
N GLU A 893 29.47 -4.32 31.16
CA GLU A 893 29.74 -4.17 32.59
C GLU A 893 28.56 -3.52 33.35
N GLY A 894 27.47 -3.19 32.65
CA GLY A 894 26.30 -2.57 33.25
C GLY A 894 25.32 -3.59 33.86
N ASN A 895 24.14 -3.10 34.23
CA ASN A 895 23.15 -3.92 34.94
C ASN A 895 22.42 -4.86 33.97
N ILE A 896 22.56 -6.16 34.17
CA ILE A 896 21.75 -7.17 33.47
C ILE A 896 20.58 -7.57 34.37
N LEU A 897 19.37 -7.56 33.83
CA LEU A 897 18.13 -7.93 34.51
C LEU A 897 17.66 -9.28 33.99
N GLU A 898 17.88 -10.33 34.79
CA GLU A 898 17.39 -11.67 34.51
C GLU A 898 15.92 -11.78 34.89
N THR A 899 15.03 -11.49 33.93
CA THR A 899 13.59 -11.37 34.17
C THR A 899 12.74 -12.19 33.21
N GLY A 900 13.32 -13.04 32.35
CA GLY A 900 12.58 -13.52 31.18
C GLY A 900 12.37 -12.40 30.15
N TYR A 901 11.76 -12.72 29.01
CA TYR A 901 11.40 -11.72 28.01
C TYR A 901 9.92 -11.33 28.11
N PRO A 902 9.60 -10.02 28.25
CA PRO A 902 8.23 -9.51 28.21
C PRO A 902 7.37 -10.03 27.04
N ARG A 903 7.98 -10.26 25.87
CA ARG A 903 7.25 -10.77 24.71
C ARG A 903 6.72 -12.20 24.86
N ASN A 904 7.29 -12.99 25.77
CA ASN A 904 6.88 -14.37 26.02
C ASN A 904 5.72 -14.48 27.02
N ASP A 905 5.34 -13.38 27.69
CA ASP A 905 4.23 -13.37 28.65
C ASP A 905 2.89 -13.83 28.02
N ILE A 906 2.73 -13.65 26.71
CA ILE A 906 1.54 -14.07 25.96
C ILE A 906 1.23 -15.57 26.06
N PHE A 907 2.25 -16.42 26.21
CA PHE A 907 2.09 -17.89 26.24
C PHE A 907 1.52 -18.39 27.57
N TYR A 908 1.62 -17.56 28.62
CA TYR A 908 1.18 -17.89 29.99
C TYR A 908 -0.17 -17.24 30.35
N LYS A 909 -0.84 -16.63 29.38
CA LYS A 909 -2.22 -16.13 29.55
C LYS A 909 -3.20 -17.27 29.78
N LYS A 910 -4.34 -16.93 30.41
CA LYS A 910 -5.47 -17.86 30.59
C LYS A 910 -5.97 -18.37 29.23
N GLU A 911 -6.47 -19.61 29.20
CA GLU A 911 -6.87 -20.29 27.96
C GLU A 911 -7.91 -19.52 27.15
N ASN A 912 -8.89 -18.91 27.83
CA ASN A 912 -9.90 -18.07 27.19
C ASN A 912 -9.30 -16.82 26.51
N GLU A 913 -8.25 -16.21 27.08
CA GLU A 913 -7.56 -15.08 26.47
C GLU A 913 -6.70 -15.53 25.28
N LYS A 914 -5.96 -16.64 25.42
CA LYS A 914 -5.19 -17.24 24.32
C LYS A 914 -6.09 -17.59 23.15
N GLY A 915 -7.22 -18.26 23.40
CA GLY A 915 -8.21 -18.63 22.39
C GLY A 915 -8.78 -17.42 21.65
N LYS A 916 -9.07 -16.32 22.37
CA LYS A 916 -9.50 -15.05 21.74
C LYS A 916 -8.42 -14.47 20.83
N ILE A 917 -7.17 -14.41 21.28
CA ILE A 917 -6.05 -13.91 20.47
C ILE A 917 -5.85 -14.81 19.25
N ALA A 918 -5.84 -16.13 19.45
CA ALA A 918 -5.67 -17.11 18.38
C ALA A 918 -6.75 -16.98 17.30
N HIS A 919 -8.02 -16.85 17.71
CA HIS A 919 -9.14 -16.62 16.80
C HIS A 919 -8.96 -15.33 15.99
N LEU A 920 -8.60 -14.22 16.63
CA LEU A 920 -8.33 -12.94 15.95
C LEU A 920 -7.17 -13.04 14.94
N VAL A 921 -6.09 -13.75 15.30
CA VAL A 921 -4.92 -13.94 14.41
C VAL A 921 -5.30 -14.79 13.20
N ARG A 922 -6.02 -15.91 13.41
CA ARG A 922 -6.51 -16.79 12.34
C ARG A 922 -7.44 -16.04 11.37
N ASN A 923 -8.41 -15.28 11.89
CA ASN A 923 -9.30 -14.47 11.05
C ASN A 923 -8.55 -13.41 10.25
N ARG A 924 -7.60 -12.71 10.89
CA ARG A 924 -6.78 -11.68 10.23
C ARG A 924 -5.93 -12.25 9.09
N LEU A 925 -5.50 -13.50 9.22
CA LEU A 925 -4.71 -14.23 8.23
C LEU A 925 -5.57 -15.03 7.24
N ASN A 926 -6.89 -15.10 7.45
CA ASN A 926 -7.85 -15.90 6.67
C ASN A 926 -7.47 -17.39 6.64
N LEU A 927 -7.17 -17.95 7.82
CA LEU A 927 -6.80 -19.35 7.99
C LEU A 927 -8.04 -20.21 8.29
N PRO A 928 -8.11 -21.45 7.79
CA PRO A 928 -9.11 -22.43 8.22
C PRO A 928 -9.06 -22.66 9.75
N HIS A 929 -10.24 -22.88 10.35
CA HIS A 929 -10.38 -23.06 11.80
C HIS A 929 -10.26 -24.53 12.23
N ASP A 930 -10.57 -25.44 11.33
CA ASP A 930 -10.54 -26.89 11.47
C ASP A 930 -9.13 -27.50 11.32
N LYS A 931 -8.18 -26.75 10.74
CA LYS A 931 -6.81 -27.23 10.50
C LYS A 931 -5.80 -26.78 11.57
N LYS A 932 -4.82 -27.64 11.83
CA LYS A 932 -3.63 -27.35 12.64
C LYS A 932 -2.62 -26.52 11.86
N VAL A 933 -1.75 -25.82 12.57
CA VAL A 933 -0.85 -24.81 12.02
C VAL A 933 0.61 -25.22 12.18
N ILE A 934 1.30 -25.32 11.06
CA ILE A 934 2.76 -25.47 11.01
C ILE A 934 3.36 -24.11 10.68
N LEU A 935 4.36 -23.66 11.44
CA LEU A 935 5.12 -22.45 11.12
C LEU A 935 6.51 -22.83 10.65
N TYR A 936 6.87 -22.46 9.44
CA TYR A 936 8.24 -22.55 8.94
C TYR A 936 8.93 -21.19 9.04
N ALA A 937 9.97 -21.11 9.87
CA ALA A 937 10.72 -19.89 10.18
C ALA A 937 12.25 -20.11 10.08
N PRO A 938 12.81 -20.18 8.86
CA PRO A 938 14.25 -20.42 8.65
C PRO A 938 15.09 -19.16 8.90
N THR A 939 16.37 -19.35 9.22
CA THR A 939 17.31 -18.24 9.35
C THR A 939 17.85 -17.73 8.02
N PHE A 940 18.16 -16.43 7.98
CA PHE A 940 18.72 -15.78 6.80
C PHE A 940 20.12 -16.32 6.46
N ARG A 941 20.35 -16.69 5.19
CA ARG A 941 21.65 -17.12 4.67
C ARG A 941 22.32 -15.98 3.90
N ASP A 942 23.49 -15.53 4.36
CA ASP A 942 24.28 -14.48 3.70
C ASP A 942 24.90 -14.99 2.37
N ASN A 943 25.14 -16.31 2.27
CA ASN A 943 25.92 -16.95 1.20
C ASN A 943 25.09 -17.27 -0.07
N GLN A 944 23.75 -17.25 0.01
CA GLN A 944 22.85 -17.49 -1.13
C GLN A 944 22.62 -16.19 -1.94
N THR A 945 23.72 -15.59 -2.41
CA THR A 945 23.69 -14.47 -3.35
C THR A 945 23.90 -14.96 -4.78
N SER A 946 22.86 -14.87 -5.61
CA SER A 946 23.03 -14.98 -7.07
C SER A 946 24.03 -13.92 -7.57
N LYS A 947 24.76 -14.20 -8.67
CA LYS A 947 25.70 -13.32 -9.42
C LYS A 947 25.21 -11.87 -9.69
N ASN A 948 23.96 -11.53 -9.36
CA ASN A 948 23.33 -10.22 -9.49
C ASN A 948 22.94 -9.52 -8.15
N ASN A 949 23.48 -9.92 -6.98
CA ASN A 949 23.04 -9.42 -5.65
C ASN A 949 21.52 -9.61 -5.42
N LYS A 950 20.93 -10.62 -6.07
CA LYS A 950 19.56 -11.03 -5.81
C LYS A 950 19.62 -12.24 -4.88
N PHE A 951 19.28 -12.03 -3.62
CA PHE A 951 18.94 -13.12 -2.71
C PHE A 951 17.71 -13.84 -3.29
N LEU A 952 17.90 -15.10 -3.64
CA LEU A 952 16.89 -16.10 -3.94
C LEU A 952 17.07 -17.14 -2.83
N PHE A 953 16.05 -17.36 -2.04
CA PHE A 953 16.00 -18.52 -1.16
C PHE A 953 14.96 -19.40 -1.82
N ASP A 954 15.39 -20.53 -2.39
CA ASP A 954 14.47 -21.58 -2.77
C ASP A 954 13.99 -22.26 -1.48
N ILE A 955 12.69 -22.50 -1.40
CA ILE A 955 12.17 -23.37 -0.35
C ILE A 955 12.61 -24.76 -0.76
N ASN A 956 13.63 -25.32 -0.10
CA ASN A 956 14.15 -26.66 -0.38
C ASN A 956 13.18 -27.81 0.03
N MET A 957 11.90 -27.49 0.23
CA MET A 957 10.83 -28.43 0.59
C MET A 957 9.88 -28.57 -0.59
N ASP A 958 9.46 -29.79 -0.89
CA ASP A 958 8.40 -30.04 -1.86
C ASP A 958 7.03 -29.74 -1.24
N LEU A 959 6.54 -28.52 -1.50
CA LEU A 959 5.27 -28.05 -0.95
C LEU A 959 4.05 -28.76 -1.53
N HIS A 960 4.13 -29.30 -2.76
CA HIS A 960 3.04 -30.04 -3.38
C HIS A 960 2.90 -31.40 -2.71
N LYS A 961 4.01 -32.10 -2.50
CA LYS A 961 4.03 -33.37 -1.75
C LYS A 961 3.56 -33.21 -0.30
N MET A 962 3.96 -32.12 0.36
CA MET A 962 3.44 -31.80 1.70
C MET A 962 1.93 -31.55 1.66
N LYS A 963 1.42 -30.78 0.70
CA LYS A 963 -0.03 -30.56 0.56
C LYS A 963 -0.77 -31.87 0.35
N GLU A 964 -0.29 -32.74 -0.53
CA GLU A 964 -0.90 -34.04 -0.82
C GLU A 964 -0.97 -34.94 0.42
N THR A 965 0.07 -34.91 1.27
CA THR A 965 0.17 -35.86 2.38
C THR A 965 -0.44 -35.35 3.69
N ILE A 966 -0.30 -34.05 3.99
CA ILE A 966 -0.71 -33.47 5.29
C ILE A 966 -1.66 -32.28 5.14
N GLY A 967 -2.06 -31.92 3.92
CA GLY A 967 -2.84 -30.72 3.65
C GLY A 967 -4.28 -30.77 4.14
N ASP A 968 -4.84 -31.95 4.42
CA ASP A 968 -6.18 -32.10 4.97
C ASP A 968 -6.23 -31.68 6.44
N ASP A 969 -5.20 -32.03 7.23
CA ASP A 969 -5.15 -31.75 8.66
C ASP A 969 -4.38 -30.46 9.02
N TYR A 970 -3.42 -30.06 8.17
CA TYR A 970 -2.48 -28.98 8.47
C TYR A 970 -2.49 -27.87 7.41
N ILE A 971 -2.10 -26.68 7.85
CA ILE A 971 -1.68 -25.57 7.00
C ILE A 971 -0.26 -25.12 7.33
N LEU A 972 0.44 -24.59 6.34
CA LEU A 972 1.82 -24.14 6.43
C LEU A 972 1.93 -22.61 6.37
N LEU A 973 2.44 -22.00 7.43
CA LEU A 973 2.75 -20.58 7.51
C LEU A 973 4.24 -20.35 7.20
N LEU A 974 4.53 -19.54 6.18
CA LEU A 974 5.89 -19.20 5.78
C LEU A 974 6.32 -17.84 6.35
N ARG A 975 7.26 -17.86 7.29
CA ARG A 975 7.83 -16.66 7.93
C ARG A 975 9.26 -16.41 7.45
N MET A 976 9.37 -15.86 6.25
CA MET A 976 10.65 -15.54 5.63
C MET A 976 11.25 -14.21 6.11
N HIS A 977 12.57 -14.11 6.07
CA HIS A 977 13.28 -12.86 6.37
C HIS A 977 12.87 -11.73 5.40
N VAL A 978 12.83 -10.47 5.90
CA VAL A 978 12.33 -9.29 5.16
C VAL A 978 13.04 -9.04 3.82
N ALA A 979 14.29 -9.49 3.69
CA ALA A 979 15.06 -9.37 2.44
C ALA A 979 14.54 -10.29 1.32
N ILE A 980 13.88 -11.39 1.68
CA ILE A 980 13.38 -12.45 0.79
C ILE A 980 11.85 -12.32 0.63
N SER A 981 11.14 -11.96 1.69
CA SER A 981 9.67 -11.98 1.80
C SER A 981 8.92 -11.32 0.63
N ASN A 982 9.43 -10.22 0.09
CA ASN A 982 8.78 -9.46 -0.99
C ASN A 982 8.87 -10.13 -2.38
N LYS A 983 9.58 -11.25 -2.49
CA LYS A 983 9.78 -11.97 -3.75
C LYS A 983 9.16 -13.36 -3.76
N LEU A 984 8.76 -13.88 -2.59
CA LEU A 984 8.11 -15.18 -2.50
C LEU A 984 6.77 -15.11 -3.25
N LYS A 985 6.60 -15.99 -4.22
CA LYS A 985 5.33 -16.23 -4.89
C LYS A 985 4.92 -17.65 -4.57
N ILE A 986 3.74 -17.79 -3.97
CA ILE A 986 3.10 -19.08 -3.76
C ILE A 986 2.26 -19.37 -5.01
N GLU A 987 2.34 -20.60 -5.50
CA GLU A 987 1.54 -21.08 -6.63
C GLU A 987 0.06 -21.08 -6.28
N LYS A 988 -0.82 -20.93 -7.28
CA LYS A 988 -2.25 -20.75 -6.99
C LYS A 988 -2.86 -21.98 -6.32
N GLU A 989 -2.35 -23.13 -6.74
CA GLU A 989 -2.69 -24.49 -6.32
C GLU A 989 -2.35 -24.75 -4.85
N LEU A 990 -1.50 -23.91 -4.23
CA LEU A 990 -1.08 -24.04 -2.83
C LEU A 990 -1.73 -23.01 -1.89
N ASN A 991 -2.63 -22.14 -2.37
CA ASN A 991 -3.16 -21.00 -1.59
C ASN A 991 -4.06 -21.40 -0.40
N ASP A 992 -4.62 -22.60 -0.42
CA ASP A 992 -5.45 -23.22 0.63
C ASP A 992 -4.62 -23.97 1.68
N PHE A 993 -3.33 -24.22 1.39
CA PHE A 993 -2.40 -24.91 2.30
C PHE A 993 -1.31 -23.97 2.83
N CYS A 994 -0.75 -23.12 1.98
CA CYS A 994 0.48 -22.37 2.24
C CYS A 994 0.25 -20.85 2.28
N TYR A 995 0.65 -20.21 3.37
CA TYR A 995 0.38 -18.79 3.64
C TYR A 995 1.66 -18.01 3.93
N ASN A 996 1.92 -16.94 3.16
CA ASN A 996 3.06 -16.05 3.42
C ASN A 996 2.75 -15.05 4.55
N VAL A 997 3.21 -15.37 5.77
CA VAL A 997 3.01 -14.53 6.97
C VAL A 997 4.18 -13.61 7.27
N SER A 998 5.16 -13.48 6.38
CA SER A 998 6.39 -12.67 6.58
C SER A 998 6.16 -11.18 6.88
N SER A 999 4.99 -10.65 6.50
CA SER A 999 4.65 -9.23 6.71
C SER A 999 3.93 -8.95 8.04
N TYR A 1000 3.49 -10.00 8.73
CA TYR A 1000 2.79 -9.93 10.00
C TYR A 1000 3.68 -9.27 11.07
N SER A 1001 3.12 -8.41 11.92
CA SER A 1001 3.91 -7.56 12.81
C SER A 1001 4.55 -8.31 13.97
N ASP A 1002 3.75 -9.08 14.71
CA ASP A 1002 4.17 -9.72 15.95
C ASP A 1002 4.49 -11.20 15.71
N MET A 1003 5.67 -11.64 16.12
CA MET A 1003 6.07 -13.04 15.99
C MET A 1003 5.35 -13.90 17.03
N GLN A 1004 5.08 -13.37 18.22
CA GLN A 1004 4.57 -14.16 19.34
C GLN A 1004 3.10 -14.53 19.13
N GLU A 1005 2.34 -13.66 18.45
CA GLU A 1005 0.98 -13.96 17.99
C GLU A 1005 0.94 -15.11 16.97
N LEU A 1006 1.96 -15.24 16.10
CA LEU A 1006 2.08 -16.37 15.18
C LEU A 1006 2.47 -17.65 15.92
N LEU A 1007 3.46 -17.57 16.82
CA LEU A 1007 3.88 -18.69 17.64
C LEU A 1007 2.73 -19.23 18.51
N LEU A 1008 1.86 -18.34 19.02
CA LEU A 1008 0.71 -18.73 19.84
C LEU A 1008 -0.28 -19.62 19.09
N ILE A 1009 -0.48 -19.39 17.79
CA ILE A 1009 -1.40 -20.21 16.96
C ILE A 1009 -0.72 -21.42 16.33
N THR A 1010 0.57 -21.63 16.58
CA THR A 1010 1.39 -22.66 15.91
C THR A 1010 1.39 -23.95 16.73
N ASP A 1011 0.99 -25.05 16.10
CA ASP A 1011 1.02 -26.40 16.67
C ASP A 1011 2.39 -27.06 16.49
N ILE A 1012 3.09 -26.80 15.38
CA ILE A 1012 4.43 -27.33 15.11
C ILE A 1012 5.33 -26.22 14.55
N LEU A 1013 6.49 -26.00 15.17
CA LEU A 1013 7.51 -25.10 14.64
C LEU A 1013 8.53 -25.89 13.82
N ILE A 1014 8.68 -25.55 12.54
CA ILE A 1014 9.83 -25.96 11.73
C ILE A 1014 10.81 -24.79 11.64
N THR A 1015 12.03 -25.00 12.09
CA THR A 1015 13.09 -23.98 12.02
C THR A 1015 14.44 -24.62 11.75
N ASP A 1016 15.50 -23.82 11.77
CA ASP A 1016 16.87 -24.30 11.66
C ASP A 1016 17.66 -23.80 12.88
N TYR A 1017 18.71 -23.03 12.68
CA TYR A 1017 19.52 -22.40 13.73
C TYR A 1017 18.97 -20.99 14.03
N SER A 1018 17.69 -20.91 14.42
CA SER A 1018 17.01 -19.66 14.76
C SER A 1018 16.85 -19.51 16.26
N SER A 1019 17.01 -18.28 16.77
CA SER A 1019 16.73 -17.99 18.18
C SER A 1019 15.24 -18.13 18.53
N VAL A 1020 14.35 -18.24 17.54
CA VAL A 1020 12.90 -18.41 17.75
C VAL A 1020 12.57 -19.69 18.50
N MET A 1021 13.41 -20.74 18.40
CA MET A 1021 13.19 -22.01 19.10
C MET A 1021 13.13 -21.81 20.63
N PHE A 1022 13.94 -20.90 21.18
CA PHE A 1022 13.93 -20.59 22.60
C PHE A 1022 12.62 -19.91 23.03
N ASP A 1023 12.07 -19.04 22.17
CA ASP A 1023 10.79 -18.39 22.46
C ASP A 1023 9.64 -19.40 22.34
N PHE A 1024 9.65 -20.25 21.30
CA PHE A 1024 8.59 -21.23 21.05
C PHE A 1024 8.59 -22.37 22.07
N ALA A 1025 9.72 -22.71 22.69
CA ALA A 1025 9.75 -23.71 23.75
C ALA A 1025 8.78 -23.39 24.92
N ASN A 1026 8.37 -22.13 25.09
CA ASN A 1026 7.35 -21.71 26.05
C ASN A 1026 5.95 -22.23 25.75
N THR A 1027 5.65 -22.60 24.50
CA THR A 1027 4.35 -23.19 24.13
C THR A 1027 4.26 -24.66 24.53
N LYS A 1028 5.40 -25.31 24.80
CA LYS A 1028 5.54 -26.76 25.02
C LYS A 1028 5.11 -27.60 23.81
N ASN A 1029 5.05 -26.99 22.63
CA ASN A 1029 4.74 -27.68 21.39
C ASN A 1029 6.02 -28.20 20.68
N PRO A 1030 5.88 -29.20 19.78
CA PRO A 1030 7.00 -29.80 19.05
C PRO A 1030 7.82 -28.81 18.20
N ILE A 1031 9.13 -28.99 18.22
CA ILE A 1031 10.08 -28.25 17.38
C ILE A 1031 10.79 -29.24 16.47
N LEU A 1032 10.76 -28.99 15.16
CA LEU A 1032 11.44 -29.80 14.16
C LEU A 1032 12.53 -28.95 13.46
N TYR A 1033 13.71 -29.53 13.27
CA TYR A 1033 14.87 -28.81 12.76
C TYR A 1033 15.20 -29.19 11.32
N TYR A 1034 14.81 -28.34 10.36
CA TYR A 1034 15.17 -28.53 8.96
C TYR A 1034 16.56 -27.94 8.66
N THR A 1035 17.58 -28.78 8.80
CA THR A 1035 19.00 -28.39 8.81
C THR A 1035 19.77 -29.04 7.66
N TYR A 1036 19.30 -28.85 6.44
CA TYR A 1036 19.92 -29.37 5.22
C TYR A 1036 21.37 -28.93 5.01
N ASP A 1037 21.79 -27.79 5.60
CA ASP A 1037 23.13 -27.21 5.48
C ASP A 1037 23.89 -27.06 6.82
N LEU A 1038 23.59 -27.92 7.82
CA LEU A 1038 24.13 -27.81 9.18
C LEU A 1038 25.66 -27.74 9.24
N GLU A 1039 26.36 -28.64 8.54
CA GLU A 1039 27.83 -28.74 8.56
C GLU A 1039 28.48 -27.44 8.10
N ILE A 1040 27.98 -26.91 6.97
CA ILE A 1040 28.47 -25.66 6.38
C ILE A 1040 28.21 -24.50 7.36
N TYR A 1041 27.03 -24.46 7.98
CA TYR A 1041 26.66 -23.35 8.84
C TYR A 1041 27.46 -23.30 10.15
N ARG A 1042 27.61 -24.46 10.81
CA ARG A 1042 28.34 -24.61 12.08
C ARG A 1042 29.82 -24.28 11.91
N ASP A 1043 30.43 -24.84 10.87
CA ASP A 1043 31.89 -24.87 10.75
C ASP A 1043 32.46 -23.69 9.94
N GLN A 1044 31.64 -23.01 9.14
CA GLN A 1044 32.14 -21.97 8.21
C GLN A 1044 31.47 -20.60 8.34
N VAL A 1045 30.31 -20.46 9.01
CA VAL A 1045 29.51 -19.21 8.96
C VAL A 1045 29.52 -18.45 10.29
N ARG A 1046 28.96 -19.04 11.36
CA ARG A 1046 28.89 -18.42 12.69
C ARG A 1046 28.79 -19.53 13.73
N GLY A 1047 29.91 -19.88 14.38
CA GLY A 1047 29.92 -20.86 15.45
C GLY A 1047 28.84 -20.59 16.52
N PHE A 1048 28.43 -21.63 17.23
CA PHE A 1048 27.37 -21.57 18.25
C PHE A 1048 27.93 -21.39 19.67
N TYR A 1049 27.10 -20.84 20.57
CA TYR A 1049 27.40 -20.80 22.00
C TYR A 1049 27.04 -22.11 22.72
N LEU A 1050 26.16 -22.92 22.15
CA LEU A 1050 25.73 -24.20 22.69
C LEU A 1050 26.05 -25.35 21.72
N ASP A 1051 26.08 -26.57 22.24
CA ASP A 1051 26.24 -27.79 21.45
C ASP A 1051 24.87 -28.17 20.86
N PHE A 1052 24.57 -27.62 19.67
CA PHE A 1052 23.23 -27.65 19.09
C PHE A 1052 22.70 -29.07 18.87
N GLU A 1053 23.55 -30.00 18.44
CA GLU A 1053 23.14 -31.39 18.19
C GLU A 1053 22.79 -32.14 19.48
N LYS A 1054 23.49 -31.84 20.58
CA LYS A 1054 23.19 -32.46 21.88
C LYS A 1054 21.96 -31.87 22.55
N GLU A 1055 21.80 -30.55 22.46
CA GLU A 1055 20.82 -29.82 23.26
C GLU A 1055 19.48 -29.55 22.56
N ALA A 1056 19.38 -29.69 21.23
CA ALA A 1056 18.14 -29.41 20.52
C ALA A 1056 16.98 -30.31 20.99
N PRO A 1057 15.81 -29.74 21.34
CA PRO A 1057 14.65 -30.48 21.86
C PRO A 1057 13.79 -31.11 20.73
N GLY A 1058 14.42 -31.57 19.66
CA GLY A 1058 13.70 -32.12 18.51
C GLY A 1058 14.61 -32.71 17.42
N PRO A 1059 14.02 -33.40 16.43
CA PRO A 1059 14.74 -34.12 15.39
C PRO A 1059 15.35 -33.19 14.34
N PHE A 1060 16.49 -33.62 13.79
CA PHE A 1060 17.16 -32.98 12.66
C PHE A 1060 16.75 -33.66 11.36
N MET A 1061 16.30 -32.86 10.39
CA MET A 1061 15.72 -33.28 9.13
C MET A 1061 16.49 -32.62 7.98
N ARG A 1062 16.67 -33.35 6.88
CA ARG A 1062 17.39 -32.86 5.69
C ARG A 1062 16.55 -32.91 4.42
N THR A 1063 15.55 -33.79 4.37
CA THR A 1063 14.70 -34.01 3.20
C THR A 1063 13.25 -33.62 3.47
N THR A 1064 12.43 -33.54 2.42
CA THR A 1064 10.98 -33.30 2.57
C THR A 1064 10.29 -34.51 3.17
N GLU A 1065 10.78 -35.70 2.86
CA GLU A 1065 10.31 -36.98 3.40
C GLU A 1065 10.47 -37.02 4.91
N ASP A 1066 11.66 -36.65 5.43
CA ASP A 1066 11.90 -36.57 6.88
C ASP A 1066 10.88 -35.65 7.57
N ILE A 1067 10.57 -34.51 6.94
CA ILE A 1067 9.62 -33.53 7.46
C ILE A 1067 8.23 -34.14 7.58
N ILE A 1068 7.76 -34.78 6.50
CA ILE A 1068 6.44 -35.40 6.45
C ILE A 1068 6.33 -36.52 7.49
N GLU A 1069 7.33 -37.41 7.57
CA GLU A 1069 7.36 -38.52 8.53
C GLU A 1069 7.29 -38.02 9.98
N ASN A 1070 8.08 -37.00 10.33
CA ASN A 1070 8.07 -36.43 11.69
C ASN A 1070 6.79 -35.65 12.02
N ILE A 1071 6.10 -35.08 11.04
CA ILE A 1071 4.80 -34.42 11.25
C ILE A 1071 3.69 -35.45 11.47
N ILE A 1072 3.69 -36.54 10.70
CA ILE A 1072 2.72 -37.63 10.85
C ILE A 1072 2.93 -38.33 12.20
N GLY A 1073 4.19 -38.66 12.53
CA GLY A 1073 4.60 -39.27 13.80
C GLY A 1073 4.89 -38.28 14.93
N VAL A 1074 4.24 -37.11 14.96
CA VAL A 1074 4.60 -36.04 15.90
C VAL A 1074 4.42 -36.44 17.37
N LYS A 1075 3.49 -37.36 17.68
CA LYS A 1075 3.27 -37.87 19.04
C LYS A 1075 4.42 -38.75 19.53
N GLU A 1076 4.99 -39.54 18.64
CA GLU A 1076 6.18 -40.34 18.88
C GLU A 1076 7.40 -39.44 19.07
N VAL A 1077 7.52 -38.38 18.26
CA VAL A 1077 8.56 -37.34 18.42
C VAL A 1077 8.45 -36.67 19.79
N GLU A 1078 7.27 -36.23 20.20
CA GLU A 1078 7.03 -35.64 21.53
C GLU A 1078 7.51 -36.57 22.65
N LYS A 1079 7.17 -37.85 22.57
CA LYS A 1079 7.56 -38.84 23.58
C LYS A 1079 9.07 -39.08 23.59
N HIS A 1080 9.70 -39.20 22.41
CA HIS A 1080 11.13 -39.47 22.29
C HIS A 1080 12.00 -38.29 22.78
N TYR A 1081 11.56 -37.06 22.54
CA TYR A 1081 12.31 -35.86 22.89
C TYR A 1081 11.88 -35.20 24.21
N LEU A 1082 10.94 -35.77 24.96
CA LEU A 1082 10.37 -35.17 26.18
C LEU A 1082 11.44 -34.76 27.22
N GLU A 1083 12.40 -35.64 27.50
CA GLU A 1083 13.48 -35.37 28.47
C GLU A 1083 14.37 -34.20 27.99
N LYS A 1084 14.83 -34.26 26.73
CA LYS A 1084 15.60 -33.17 26.11
C LYS A 1084 14.82 -31.85 26.09
N TYR A 1085 13.52 -31.91 25.85
CA TYR A 1085 12.65 -30.73 25.85
C TYR A 1085 12.57 -30.11 27.25
N ASN A 1086 12.40 -30.94 28.29
CA ASN A 1086 12.37 -30.47 29.67
C ASN A 1086 13.72 -29.86 30.08
N ASP A 1087 14.85 -30.48 29.72
CA ASP A 1087 16.18 -29.93 29.97
C ASP A 1087 16.40 -28.59 29.25
N PHE A 1088 16.00 -28.52 27.98
CA PHE A 1088 16.05 -27.29 27.20
C PHE A 1088 15.18 -26.20 27.84
N TYR A 1089 13.94 -26.52 28.23
CA TYR A 1089 13.03 -25.59 28.89
C TYR A 1089 13.61 -25.10 30.23
N ASN A 1090 14.10 -26.00 31.07
CA ASN A 1090 14.69 -25.67 32.37
C ASN A 1090 15.97 -24.83 32.24
N LYS A 1091 16.74 -25.01 31.17
CA LYS A 1091 17.97 -24.22 30.94
C LYS A 1091 17.68 -22.84 30.35
N TYR A 1092 16.73 -22.74 29.42
CA TYR A 1092 16.56 -21.55 28.60
C TYR A 1092 15.30 -20.73 28.90
N CYS A 1093 14.26 -21.33 29.48
CA CYS A 1093 12.93 -20.74 29.66
C CYS A 1093 12.49 -20.65 31.14
N LEU A 1094 13.34 -21.03 32.09
CA LEU A 1094 12.98 -21.13 33.53
C LEU A 1094 12.37 -19.86 34.13
N LEU A 1095 12.76 -18.68 33.63
CA LEU A 1095 12.28 -17.39 34.13
C LEU A 1095 11.00 -16.93 33.43
N GLU A 1096 10.46 -17.68 32.47
CA GLU A 1096 9.25 -17.31 31.74
C GLU A 1096 8.03 -17.85 32.48
N ASP A 1097 7.25 -16.93 33.07
CA ASP A 1097 6.12 -17.24 33.97
C ASP A 1097 4.87 -16.40 33.68
N GLY A 1098 4.91 -15.54 32.65
CA GLY A 1098 3.84 -14.58 32.36
C GLY A 1098 3.97 -13.24 33.07
N HIS A 1099 5.02 -13.05 33.88
CA HIS A 1099 5.22 -11.87 34.73
C HIS A 1099 6.53 -11.12 34.41
N ALA A 1100 7.15 -11.35 33.25
CA ALA A 1100 8.38 -10.65 32.86
C ALA A 1100 8.15 -9.13 32.69
N SER A 1101 7.07 -8.74 32.01
CA SER A 1101 6.68 -7.33 31.86
C SER A 1101 6.44 -6.65 33.21
N GLU A 1102 5.75 -7.35 34.11
CA GLU A 1102 5.46 -6.90 35.47
C GLU A 1102 6.74 -6.65 36.27
N ARG A 1103 7.65 -7.62 36.33
CA ARG A 1103 8.95 -7.49 37.01
C ARG A 1103 9.77 -6.29 36.51
N ILE A 1104 9.75 -6.01 35.21
CA ILE A 1104 10.45 -4.87 34.63
C ILE A 1104 9.77 -3.55 34.99
N VAL A 1105 8.44 -3.51 34.94
CA VAL A 1105 7.67 -2.31 35.33
C VAL A 1105 7.89 -1.98 36.80
N ASP A 1106 7.84 -2.97 37.69
CA ASP A 1106 8.09 -2.81 39.12
C ASP A 1106 9.50 -2.32 39.43
N LYS A 1107 10.52 -2.86 38.73
CA LYS A 1107 11.91 -2.53 39.05
C LYS A 1107 12.36 -1.16 38.51
N LEU A 1108 11.78 -0.70 37.40
CA LEU A 1108 12.32 0.45 36.65
C LEU A 1108 11.38 1.64 36.53
N PHE A 1109 10.08 1.50 36.86
CA PHE A 1109 9.07 2.54 36.65
C PHE A 1109 8.21 2.85 37.88
N VAL A 1110 8.18 1.96 38.87
CA VAL A 1110 7.55 2.12 40.19
C VAL A 1110 8.67 2.30 41.22
#